data_AF-A0A522SHG3-F1
#
_entry.id   AF-A0A522SHG3-F1
#
_cell.length_a   1.000
_cell.length_b   1.000
_cell.length_c   1.000
_cell.angle_alpha   90.00
_cell.angle_beta   90.00
_cell.angle_gamma   90.00
#
_symmetry.space_group_name_H-M   'P 1'
#
loop_
_entity.id
_entity.type
_entity.pdbx_description
1 polymer ?
#
loop_
_entity_poly.entity_id
_entity_poly.type
_entity_poly.pdbx_seq_one_letter_code
_entity_poly.pdbx_strand_id
1 'polypeptide(L)'
;MTAEYKVQGDVAVISMNNPPVNGLGYATRLGIVDGLNKASADAKVKAIVITGLGKAFSGGADIHEFGTPKALQQPNLLAVIDTIEHSAKPVIAAIHSVAMGGGLELALGCHYRIAAPGAQIALPEVKLGLLPGAGGTQRLPRVLGVENALNMIVSGQAVKSEMLAMAPRQKLFDKLAKSADSLMEEAIELAQKAAADHAKGGALPLVRNLPCKHPQNDAYFEFARNTVEATAKNYPAPLKCVDAVAAAATKKFEDGLATERQLFGQLMLTPESAALRHVFFAQRAASKIPDVGSDVKPRDVKRVAVIGAGTMGGGISMNFLSAGIPVTMLEVKQEALDHGVGIMRKNYEARVKKGKLKQDKYDACMALLKTTLSYDDLKDCDMVIEAVFENMDVKQAVFKKLDEVMKPGAILATNTSTLDVNQIAAVTKRPQDVVGTHFFSPANVMKLLEVVRADKTAKDVLATIMVLAKKIKKTAVVARVCDGFIGNRMVEQYVRQGGFLVDEGATPEQVDKAIEKFGFAMGPFRMGDLAGNDIGWAIRKRRAQEHPGMKYSGTADLLCEMGRFGQKTGAGWYDYQPGQRKPVPSKVVLDMIDKYRKDQGVTPRKISSEEIVGRLVYSLVNEGARILEEGIANKASDIDMVYLMGYGFPVWRGGPMHYADQVGLFNVAQAMNRFAQNPRDDAKFWQPAPLLAKLAADGKTFN
;
A
#
# COMPACT_ATOMS: atom_id res chain seq x y z
N MET A 1 0.02 29.33 15.16
CA MET A 1 1.44 29.16 14.77
C MET A 1 1.75 27.68 14.76
N THR A 2 2.52 27.19 13.79
CA THR A 2 2.88 25.76 13.65
C THR A 2 4.17 25.38 14.39
N ALA A 3 4.80 26.34 15.07
CA ALA A 3 5.82 26.13 16.10
C ALA A 3 5.56 27.12 17.24
N GLU A 4 5.50 26.63 18.48
CA GLU A 4 5.30 27.44 19.69
C GLU A 4 6.63 27.75 20.34
N TYR A 5 6.77 28.97 20.88
CA TYR A 5 7.96 29.41 21.62
C TYR A 5 7.59 29.71 23.07
N LYS A 6 8.24 29.05 24.02
CA LYS A 6 8.09 29.31 25.47
C LYS A 6 9.45 29.29 26.15
N VAL A 7 9.65 30.10 27.19
CA VAL A 7 10.88 30.07 28.00
C VAL A 7 10.57 29.42 29.34
N GLN A 8 11.41 28.48 29.77
CA GLN A 8 11.36 27.84 31.07
C GLN A 8 12.70 28.07 31.78
N GLY A 9 12.72 28.97 32.76
CA GLY A 9 13.97 29.43 33.38
C GLY A 9 14.86 30.14 32.34
N ASP A 10 16.00 29.55 32.06
CA ASP A 10 16.99 30.00 31.08
C ASP A 10 17.00 29.17 29.78
N VAL A 11 16.02 28.28 29.58
CA VAL A 11 15.91 27.44 28.38
C VAL A 11 14.71 27.85 27.54
N ALA A 12 14.95 28.13 26.25
CA ALA A 12 13.87 28.33 25.29
C ALA A 12 13.41 26.98 24.73
N VAL A 13 12.10 26.74 24.71
CA VAL A 13 11.46 25.54 24.16
C VAL A 13 10.70 25.92 22.90
N ILE A 14 11.10 25.33 21.78
CA ILE A 14 10.46 25.44 20.46
C ILE A 14 9.69 24.14 20.21
N SER A 15 8.37 24.19 20.25
CA SER A 15 7.50 23.01 20.10
C SER A 15 6.78 23.04 18.76
N MET A 16 7.12 22.14 17.85
CA MET A 16 6.39 21.99 16.58
C MET A 16 4.94 21.56 16.87
N ASN A 17 3.98 22.23 16.24
CA ASN A 17 2.55 22.00 16.41
C ASN A 17 1.84 22.06 15.04
N ASN A 18 2.07 21.02 14.23
CA ASN A 18 1.42 20.83 12.93
C ASN A 18 0.82 19.42 12.84
N PRO A 19 -0.36 19.17 13.44
CA PRO A 19 -1.00 17.87 13.44
C PRO A 19 -1.21 17.30 12.02
N PRO A 20 -1.19 15.97 11.84
CA PRO A 20 -1.17 14.94 12.89
C PRO A 20 0.25 14.53 13.35
N VAL A 21 1.29 14.89 12.60
CA VAL A 21 2.65 14.34 12.79
C VAL A 21 3.75 15.41 12.76
N ASN A 22 3.41 16.68 12.95
CA ASN A 22 4.35 17.80 12.93
C ASN A 22 5.17 17.86 11.63
N GLY A 23 4.45 17.86 10.49
CA GLY A 23 5.06 17.98 9.17
C GLY A 23 5.87 19.26 9.04
N LEU A 24 7.08 19.15 8.48
CA LEU A 24 8.03 20.25 8.26
C LEU A 24 7.65 21.08 7.02
N GLY A 25 6.41 21.55 6.98
CA GLY A 25 5.90 22.48 5.99
C GLY A 25 6.50 23.86 6.17
N TYR A 26 6.33 24.75 5.20
CA TYR A 26 6.95 26.06 5.15
C TYR A 26 6.72 26.86 6.44
N ALA A 27 5.48 26.91 6.91
CA ALA A 27 5.12 27.62 8.14
C ALA A 27 5.85 27.03 9.38
N THR A 28 5.99 25.71 9.47
CA THR A 28 6.72 25.05 10.57
C THR A 28 8.21 25.38 10.50
N ARG A 29 8.82 25.31 9.31
CA ARG A 29 10.23 25.64 9.10
C ARG A 29 10.53 27.10 9.46
N LEU A 30 9.68 28.02 9.02
CA LEU A 30 9.77 29.43 9.36
C LEU A 30 9.61 29.65 10.88
N GLY A 31 8.60 29.04 11.50
CA GLY A 31 8.38 29.14 12.94
C GLY A 31 9.54 28.61 13.79
N ILE A 32 10.24 27.57 13.34
CA ILE A 32 11.48 27.10 14.00
C ILE A 32 12.57 28.16 13.92
N VAL A 33 12.83 28.72 12.72
CA VAL A 33 13.85 29.76 12.52
C VAL A 33 13.54 31.02 13.33
N ASP A 34 12.28 31.47 13.34
CA ASP A 34 11.84 32.60 14.15
C ASP A 34 12.07 32.34 15.65
N GLY A 35 11.77 31.12 16.11
CA GLY A 35 12.04 30.69 17.48
C GLY A 35 13.54 30.68 17.81
N LEU A 36 14.38 30.20 16.89
CA LEU A 36 15.85 30.19 17.04
C LEU A 36 16.40 31.62 17.11
N ASN A 37 15.95 32.51 16.22
CA ASN A 37 16.36 33.92 16.20
C ASN A 37 15.94 34.63 17.49
N LYS A 38 14.71 34.40 17.95
CA LYS A 38 14.20 34.95 19.21
C LYS A 38 15.00 34.45 20.42
N ALA A 39 15.28 33.14 20.48
CA ALA A 39 16.11 32.57 21.53
C ALA A 39 17.54 33.13 21.49
N SER A 40 18.12 33.29 20.30
CA SER A 40 19.48 33.83 20.11
C SER A 40 19.59 35.25 20.65
N ALA A 41 18.64 36.13 20.29
CA ALA A 41 18.60 37.53 20.71
C ALA A 41 18.35 37.73 22.22
N ASP A 42 17.68 36.80 22.91
CA ASP A 42 17.39 36.91 24.33
C ASP A 42 18.59 36.50 25.20
N ALA A 43 19.26 37.46 25.83
CA ALA A 43 20.42 37.22 26.69
C ALA A 43 20.11 36.35 27.92
N LYS A 44 18.84 36.25 28.36
CA LYS A 44 18.42 35.39 29.47
C LYS A 44 18.39 33.91 29.07
N VAL A 45 18.14 33.62 27.79
CA VAL A 45 18.17 32.26 27.26
C VAL A 45 19.62 31.80 27.09
N LYS A 46 19.96 30.64 27.64
CA LYS A 46 21.29 30.02 27.58
C LYS A 46 21.33 28.75 26.74
N ALA A 47 20.20 28.07 26.56
CA ALA A 47 20.07 26.92 25.66
C ALA A 47 18.67 26.82 25.05
N ILE A 48 18.53 25.98 24.03
CA ILE A 48 17.31 25.79 23.25
C ILE A 48 16.95 24.30 23.21
N VAL A 49 15.69 23.97 23.48
CA VAL A 49 15.12 22.64 23.25
C VAL A 49 14.15 22.71 22.08
N ILE A 50 14.31 21.85 21.09
CA ILE A 50 13.34 21.63 20.00
C ILE A 50 12.59 20.32 20.29
N THR A 51 11.27 20.36 20.24
CA THR A 51 10.39 19.19 20.44
C THR A 51 9.16 19.26 19.55
N GLY A 52 8.28 18.24 19.61
CA GLY A 52 6.97 18.24 18.98
C GLY A 52 5.84 18.15 20.00
N LEU A 53 4.67 18.69 19.66
CA LEU A 53 3.44 18.46 20.41
C LEU A 53 2.66 17.26 19.85
N GLY A 54 1.86 16.61 20.70
CA GLY A 54 0.95 15.55 20.27
C GLY A 54 1.66 14.20 20.06
N LYS A 55 1.56 13.64 18.85
CA LYS A 55 1.90 12.23 18.57
C LYS A 55 3.23 12.02 17.85
N ALA A 56 4.03 13.06 17.67
CA ALA A 56 5.32 12.96 16.99
C ALA A 56 6.26 14.08 17.44
N PHE A 57 7.56 13.80 17.47
CA PHE A 57 8.55 14.86 17.31
C PHE A 57 8.35 15.50 15.92
N SER A 58 8.58 14.72 14.87
CA SER A 58 8.19 15.07 13.50
C SER A 58 8.20 13.84 12.59
N GLY A 59 7.16 13.73 11.76
CA GLY A 59 7.05 12.72 10.71
C GLY A 59 7.86 13.03 9.44
N GLY A 60 8.57 14.17 9.40
CA GLY A 60 9.38 14.59 8.27
C GLY A 60 8.74 15.70 7.43
N ALA A 61 9.09 15.73 6.15
CA ALA A 61 8.60 16.75 5.23
C ALA A 61 7.06 16.72 5.13
N ASP A 62 6.46 17.89 4.94
CA ASP A 62 5.00 17.99 4.82
C ASP A 62 4.56 17.49 3.45
N ILE A 63 3.81 16.40 3.47
CA ILE A 63 3.32 15.72 2.28
C ILE A 63 2.33 16.58 1.49
N HIS A 64 1.68 17.57 2.12
CA HIS A 64 0.79 18.50 1.42
C HIS A 64 1.53 19.52 0.57
N GLU A 65 2.82 19.75 0.82
CA GLU A 65 3.64 20.68 0.04
C GLU A 65 4.38 20.00 -1.12
N PHE A 66 4.36 18.66 -1.21
CA PHE A 66 5.09 17.91 -2.24
C PHE A 66 4.63 18.33 -3.63
N GLY A 67 5.59 18.63 -4.51
CA GLY A 67 5.31 19.10 -5.87
C GLY A 67 4.83 20.54 -5.97
N THR A 68 4.73 21.27 -4.85
CA THR A 68 4.37 22.70 -4.83
C THR A 68 5.60 23.60 -4.64
N PRO A 69 5.54 24.89 -5.01
CA PRO A 69 6.61 25.84 -4.74
C PRO A 69 7.00 25.94 -3.25
N LYS A 70 6.04 25.71 -2.33
CA LYS A 70 6.27 25.80 -0.88
C LYS A 70 7.27 24.76 -0.36
N ALA A 71 7.38 23.59 -1.00
CA ALA A 71 8.37 22.58 -0.60
C ALA A 71 9.82 23.05 -0.78
N LEU A 72 10.06 23.99 -1.70
CA LEU A 72 11.39 24.54 -1.99
C LEU A 72 11.61 25.92 -1.39
N GLN A 73 10.57 26.55 -0.85
CA GLN A 73 10.62 27.91 -0.31
C GLN A 73 11.51 28.01 0.94
N GLN A 74 12.30 29.08 0.99
CA GLN A 74 13.21 29.39 2.10
C GLN A 74 12.47 30.00 3.31
N PRO A 75 12.76 29.57 4.55
CA PRO A 75 13.79 28.59 4.91
C PRO A 75 13.38 27.15 4.56
N ASN A 76 14.19 26.47 3.76
CA ASN A 76 14.07 25.03 3.52
C ASN A 76 14.75 24.26 4.65
N LEU A 77 14.58 22.94 4.72
CA LEU A 77 15.09 22.17 5.86
C LEU A 77 16.62 22.24 6.01
N LEU A 78 17.37 22.33 4.91
CA LEU A 78 18.83 22.53 4.96
C LEU A 78 19.18 23.86 5.62
N ALA A 79 18.48 24.95 5.28
CA ALA A 79 18.69 26.26 5.89
C ALA A 79 18.32 26.27 7.39
N VAL A 80 17.25 25.55 7.77
CA VAL A 80 16.89 25.38 9.20
C VAL A 80 18.01 24.65 9.96
N ILE A 81 18.51 23.54 9.41
CA ILE A 81 19.59 22.77 10.02
C ILE A 81 20.87 23.60 10.11
N ASP A 82 21.20 24.36 9.06
CA ASP A 82 22.37 25.24 9.04
C ASP A 82 22.26 26.35 10.10
N THR A 83 21.06 26.92 10.28
CA THR A 83 20.79 27.89 11.36
C THR A 83 21.02 27.28 12.75
N ILE A 84 20.67 26.00 12.94
CA ILE A 84 20.89 25.29 14.19
C ILE A 84 22.39 25.04 14.43
N GLU A 85 23.10 24.56 13.41
CA GLU A 85 24.54 24.25 13.52
C GLU A 85 25.40 25.50 13.75
N HIS A 86 24.94 26.68 13.33
CA HIS A 86 25.57 27.98 13.59
C HIS A 86 25.04 28.70 14.83
N SER A 87 24.15 28.08 15.62
CA SER A 87 23.65 28.69 16.86
C SER A 87 24.78 28.82 17.89
N ALA A 88 24.96 30.03 18.43
CA ALA A 88 25.88 30.28 19.54
C ALA A 88 25.40 29.71 20.89
N LYS A 89 24.19 29.14 20.94
CA LYS A 89 23.60 28.48 22.11
C LYS A 89 23.41 26.99 21.84
N PRO A 90 23.62 26.10 22.82
CA PRO A 90 23.31 24.69 22.69
C PRO A 90 21.86 24.48 22.23
N VAL A 91 21.66 23.54 21.31
CA VAL A 91 20.34 23.17 20.77
C VAL A 91 20.14 21.67 20.96
N ILE A 92 19.06 21.30 21.65
CA ILE A 92 18.77 19.95 22.10
C ILE A 92 17.49 19.48 21.40
N ALA A 93 17.54 18.35 20.69
CA ALA A 93 16.33 17.69 20.19
C ALA A 93 15.76 16.75 21.26
N ALA A 94 14.53 17.01 21.71
CA ALA A 94 13.78 16.14 22.61
C ALA A 94 12.81 15.26 21.82
N ILE A 95 13.20 14.02 21.55
CA ILE A 95 12.52 13.12 20.60
C ILE A 95 11.56 12.19 21.32
N HIS A 96 10.29 12.18 20.90
CA HIS A 96 9.31 11.18 21.33
C HIS A 96 8.47 10.67 20.16
N SER A 97 7.86 9.51 20.36
CA SER A 97 6.88 8.86 19.47
C SER A 97 7.37 8.56 18.04
N VAL A 98 7.65 9.59 17.23
CA VAL A 98 8.07 9.47 15.82
C VAL A 98 9.08 10.59 15.50
N ALA A 99 10.26 10.20 15.01
CA ALA A 99 11.22 11.08 14.33
C ALA A 99 11.66 10.41 13.02
N MET A 100 11.05 10.82 11.91
CA MET A 100 11.25 10.18 10.61
C MET A 100 11.62 11.18 9.52
N GLY A 101 12.43 10.72 8.57
CA GLY A 101 12.87 11.49 7.42
C GLY A 101 13.47 12.84 7.83
N GLY A 102 12.96 13.92 7.26
CA GLY A 102 13.32 15.29 7.63
C GLY A 102 13.25 15.61 9.14
N GLY A 103 12.41 14.93 9.91
CA GLY A 103 12.36 15.08 11.37
C GLY A 103 13.61 14.52 12.04
N LEU A 104 14.11 13.37 11.58
CA LEU A 104 15.40 12.85 12.05
C LEU A 104 16.55 13.71 11.53
N GLU A 105 16.48 14.22 10.29
CA GLU A 105 17.51 15.13 9.75
C GLU A 105 17.60 16.44 10.54
N LEU A 106 16.46 17.00 10.96
CA LEU A 106 16.40 18.15 11.87
C LEU A 106 17.10 17.84 13.19
N ALA A 107 16.80 16.70 13.81
CA ALA A 107 17.41 16.28 15.07
C ALA A 107 18.92 16.03 14.93
N LEU A 108 19.38 15.50 13.79
CA LEU A 108 20.79 15.32 13.46
C LEU A 108 21.53 16.66 13.30
N GLY A 109 20.81 17.73 12.96
CA GLY A 109 21.33 19.11 12.94
C GLY A 109 21.53 19.73 14.32
N CYS A 110 20.81 19.28 15.34
CA CYS A 110 20.96 19.77 16.72
C CYS A 110 22.34 19.41 17.30
N HIS A 111 22.77 20.15 18.32
CA HIS A 111 24.00 19.85 19.05
C HIS A 111 23.86 18.54 19.84
N TYR A 112 22.75 18.38 20.56
CA TYR A 112 22.45 17.19 21.36
C TYR A 112 21.08 16.60 21.04
N ARG A 113 20.89 15.32 21.32
CA ARG A 113 19.63 14.58 21.15
C ARG A 113 19.34 13.71 22.37
N ILE A 114 18.15 13.86 22.93
CA ILE A 114 17.57 12.97 23.94
C ILE A 114 16.31 12.32 23.38
N ALA A 115 16.14 11.01 23.59
CA ALA A 115 14.99 10.28 23.06
C ALA A 115 14.22 9.53 24.16
N ALA A 116 12.89 9.54 24.09
CA ALA A 116 12.05 8.67 24.89
C ALA A 116 12.09 7.22 24.37
N PRO A 117 11.98 6.21 25.25
CA PRO A 117 11.83 4.81 24.83
C PRO A 117 10.59 4.60 23.94
N GLY A 118 10.70 3.70 22.96
CA GLY A 118 9.62 3.34 22.04
C GLY A 118 9.43 4.29 20.85
N ALA A 119 10.16 5.41 20.80
CA ALA A 119 10.13 6.34 19.66
C ALA A 119 10.57 5.62 18.37
N GLN A 120 9.82 5.82 17.29
CA GLN A 120 10.09 5.23 15.97
C GLN A 120 11.03 6.15 15.18
N ILE A 121 12.22 5.64 14.88
CA ILE A 121 13.31 6.38 14.22
C ILE A 121 13.54 5.79 12.82
N ALA A 122 13.47 6.61 11.77
CA ALA A 122 13.63 6.11 10.40
C ALA A 122 14.07 7.21 9.41
N LEU A 123 14.65 6.78 8.29
CA LEU A 123 14.80 7.57 7.07
C LEU A 123 14.04 6.84 5.92
N PRO A 124 12.70 7.01 5.84
CA PRO A 124 11.84 6.18 5.00
C PRO A 124 11.72 6.66 3.54
N GLU A 125 12.52 7.65 3.10
CA GLU A 125 12.45 8.28 1.79
C GLU A 125 12.52 7.29 0.63
N VAL A 126 13.26 6.19 0.79
CA VAL A 126 13.36 5.11 -0.20
C VAL A 126 11.99 4.48 -0.54
N LYS A 127 11.04 4.49 0.40
CA LYS A 127 9.66 4.01 0.18
C LYS A 127 8.85 4.93 -0.74
N LEU A 128 9.35 6.14 -0.99
CA LEU A 128 8.81 7.12 -1.93
C LEU A 128 9.65 7.23 -3.21
N GLY A 129 10.60 6.30 -3.40
CA GLY A 129 11.55 6.35 -4.52
C GLY A 129 12.54 7.50 -4.40
N LEU A 130 12.82 7.95 -3.18
CA LEU A 130 13.73 9.05 -2.88
C LEU A 130 14.86 8.58 -1.95
N LEU A 131 15.69 9.53 -1.52
CA LEU A 131 16.67 9.36 -0.45
C LEU A 131 16.56 10.54 0.53
N PRO A 132 17.13 10.46 1.74
CA PRO A 132 17.19 11.59 2.68
C PRO A 132 17.93 12.76 2.05
N GLY A 133 17.31 13.94 2.02
CA GLY A 133 17.75 15.07 1.19
C GLY A 133 18.13 16.33 1.95
N ALA A 134 18.21 16.27 3.28
CA ALA A 134 18.61 17.35 4.17
C ALA A 134 19.81 16.98 5.06
N GLY A 135 20.70 16.14 4.53
CA GLY A 135 21.94 15.69 5.13
C GLY A 135 21.83 14.40 5.94
N GLY A 136 20.70 13.68 5.88
CA GLY A 136 20.51 12.41 6.57
C GLY A 136 21.50 11.33 6.11
N THR A 137 21.82 11.26 4.82
CA THR A 137 22.81 10.31 4.29
C THR A 137 24.24 10.66 4.68
N GLN A 138 24.46 11.91 5.10
CA GLN A 138 25.76 12.41 5.54
C GLN A 138 25.92 12.29 7.07
N ARG A 139 24.89 12.67 7.84
CA ARG A 139 24.97 12.72 9.31
C ARG A 139 24.70 11.37 9.97
N LEU A 140 23.76 10.55 9.48
CA LEU A 140 23.41 9.28 10.14
C LEU A 140 24.59 8.28 10.19
N PRO A 141 25.38 8.08 9.12
CA PRO A 141 26.56 7.20 9.16
C PRO A 141 27.63 7.63 10.18
N ARG A 142 27.73 8.93 10.48
CA ARG A 142 28.68 9.48 11.45
C ARG A 142 28.30 9.17 12.90
N VAL A 143 27.02 8.97 13.17
CA VAL A 143 26.50 8.72 14.52
C VAL A 143 26.15 7.26 14.80
N LEU A 144 25.80 6.46 13.78
CA LEU A 144 25.46 5.04 13.95
C LEU A 144 26.49 4.07 13.34
N GLY A 145 27.49 4.59 12.65
CA GLY A 145 28.36 3.81 11.78
C GLY A 145 27.72 3.56 10.40
N VAL A 146 28.58 3.34 9.40
CA VAL A 146 28.20 3.20 7.99
C VAL A 146 27.17 2.08 7.79
N GLU A 147 27.39 0.91 8.39
CA GLU A 147 26.55 -0.27 8.13
C GLU A 147 25.11 -0.11 8.63
N ASN A 148 24.95 0.31 9.88
CA ASN A 148 23.64 0.53 10.49
C ASN A 148 22.87 1.65 9.77
N ALA A 149 23.55 2.75 9.45
CA ALA A 149 22.95 3.86 8.74
C ALA A 149 22.52 3.47 7.32
N LEU A 150 23.39 2.76 6.58
CA LEU A 150 23.08 2.31 5.23
C LEU A 150 21.86 1.37 5.23
N ASN A 151 21.81 0.40 6.15
CA ASN A 151 20.68 -0.49 6.28
C ASN A 151 19.38 0.26 6.60
N MET A 152 19.41 1.26 7.49
CA MET A 152 18.24 2.10 7.80
C MET A 152 17.77 2.91 6.59
N ILE A 153 18.70 3.49 5.82
CA ILE A 153 18.39 4.35 4.66
C ILE A 153 17.88 3.53 3.47
N VAL A 154 18.51 2.40 3.15
CA VAL A 154 18.15 1.55 2.01
C VAL A 154 16.84 0.79 2.27
N SER A 155 16.57 0.38 3.51
CA SER A 155 15.33 -0.31 3.86
C SER A 155 14.17 0.64 4.19
N GLY A 156 14.48 1.85 4.64
CA GLY A 156 13.52 2.81 5.18
C GLY A 156 12.72 2.28 6.38
N GLN A 157 13.23 1.26 7.08
CA GLN A 157 12.53 0.64 8.20
C GLN A 157 12.69 1.47 9.47
N ALA A 158 11.61 1.50 10.26
CA ALA A 158 11.64 2.14 11.56
C ALA A 158 12.31 1.24 12.60
N VAL A 159 13.21 1.82 13.38
CA VAL A 159 13.88 1.18 14.51
C VAL A 159 13.47 1.92 15.78
N LYS A 160 13.21 1.18 16.85
CA LYS A 160 12.88 1.79 18.14
C LYS A 160 14.13 2.46 18.76
N SER A 161 13.92 3.59 19.43
CA SER A 161 14.99 4.39 20.04
C SER A 161 15.87 3.58 21.00
N GLU A 162 15.29 2.70 21.83
CA GLU A 162 16.04 1.87 22.77
C GLU A 162 16.98 0.87 22.07
N MET A 163 16.59 0.35 20.91
CA MET A 163 17.43 -0.58 20.14
C MET A 163 18.63 0.13 19.53
N LEU A 164 18.44 1.38 19.08
CA LEU A 164 19.53 2.21 18.57
C LEU A 164 20.45 2.68 19.70
N ALA A 165 19.90 2.99 20.88
CA ALA A 165 20.69 3.37 22.05
C ALA A 165 21.61 2.24 22.55
N MET A 166 21.20 0.97 22.35
CA MET A 166 22.02 -0.21 22.65
C MET A 166 23.09 -0.52 21.61
N ALA A 167 23.08 0.15 20.44
CA ALA A 167 24.06 -0.11 19.40
C ALA A 167 25.48 0.30 19.87
N PRO A 168 26.50 -0.56 19.70
CA PRO A 168 27.83 -0.28 20.20
C PRO A 168 28.41 1.02 19.63
N ARG A 169 28.90 1.90 20.53
CA ARG A 169 29.56 3.17 20.18
C ARG A 169 28.68 4.15 19.37
N GLN A 170 27.36 3.98 19.42
CA GLN A 170 26.43 4.94 18.83
C GLN A 170 26.61 6.33 19.46
N LYS A 171 26.43 7.38 18.65
CA LYS A 171 26.41 8.80 19.02
C LYS A 171 25.15 9.50 18.52
N LEU A 172 24.11 8.73 18.18
CA LEU A 172 22.83 9.26 17.73
C LEU A 172 22.09 9.92 18.89
N PHE A 173 22.03 9.25 20.05
CA PHE A 173 21.43 9.81 21.25
C PHE A 173 22.48 10.03 22.32
N ASP A 174 22.54 11.27 22.82
CA ASP A 174 23.35 11.65 23.97
C ASP A 174 22.76 11.08 25.28
N LYS A 175 21.43 10.92 25.32
CA LYS A 175 20.70 10.31 26.44
C LYS A 175 19.44 9.61 25.96
N LEU A 176 19.13 8.46 26.56
CA LEU A 176 17.79 7.87 26.50
C LEU A 176 17.05 8.30 27.79
N ALA A 177 15.90 8.95 27.64
CA ALA A 177 15.09 9.38 28.79
C ALA A 177 14.51 8.16 29.53
N LYS A 178 14.15 8.35 30.81
CA LYS A 178 13.56 7.28 31.63
C LYS A 178 12.18 6.87 31.10
N SER A 179 11.37 7.84 30.69
CA SER A 179 10.05 7.61 30.09
C SER A 179 9.72 8.72 29.09
N ALA A 180 8.58 8.58 28.40
CA ALA A 180 8.04 9.67 27.58
C ALA A 180 7.62 10.88 28.42
N ASP A 181 7.12 10.65 29.64
CA ASP A 181 6.63 11.70 30.53
C ASP A 181 7.76 12.55 31.11
N SER A 182 8.91 11.94 31.43
CA SER A 182 10.08 12.63 31.96
C SER A 182 10.95 13.31 30.89
N LEU A 183 10.70 13.05 29.60
CA LEU A 183 11.54 13.49 28.50
C LEU A 183 11.83 14.99 28.52
N MET A 184 10.80 15.83 28.73
CA MET A 184 10.97 17.29 28.66
C MET A 184 11.79 17.85 29.81
N GLU A 185 11.57 17.35 31.02
CA GLU A 185 12.38 17.70 32.19
C GLU A 185 13.84 17.32 31.96
N GLU A 186 14.08 16.07 31.55
CA GLU A 186 15.44 15.57 31.28
C GLU A 186 16.12 16.28 30.10
N ALA A 187 15.35 16.78 29.12
CA ALA A 187 15.88 17.59 28.02
C ALA A 187 16.30 18.99 28.47
N ILE A 188 15.54 19.61 29.38
CA ILE A 188 15.89 20.90 29.98
C ILE A 188 17.14 20.76 30.85
N GLU A 189 17.24 19.71 31.66
CA GLU A 189 18.46 19.40 32.42
C GLU A 189 19.69 19.25 31.52
N LEU A 190 19.54 18.50 30.42
CA LEU A 190 20.62 18.34 29.44
C LEU A 190 20.99 19.68 28.79
N ALA A 191 20.00 20.52 28.51
CA ALA A 191 20.19 21.85 27.93
C ALA A 191 20.97 22.79 28.87
N GLN A 192 20.62 22.81 30.15
CA GLN A 192 21.30 23.60 31.17
C GLN A 192 22.73 23.12 31.38
N LYS A 193 22.94 21.80 31.42
CA LYS A 193 24.30 21.23 31.50
C LYS A 193 25.15 21.65 30.30
N ALA A 194 24.61 21.51 29.08
CA ALA A 194 25.31 21.90 27.86
C ALA A 194 25.63 23.41 27.83
N ALA A 195 24.72 24.26 28.32
CA ALA A 195 24.96 25.70 28.44
C ALA A 195 26.08 26.02 29.43
N ALA A 196 26.10 25.36 30.59
CA ALA A 196 27.14 25.54 31.59
C ALA A 196 28.51 25.11 31.09
N ASP A 197 28.58 24.00 30.34
CA ASP A 197 29.82 23.52 29.73
C ASP A 197 30.30 24.45 28.61
N HIS A 198 29.38 24.95 27.78
CA HIS A 198 29.70 25.91 26.72
C HIS A 198 30.20 27.25 27.29
N ALA A 199 29.58 27.74 28.37
CA ALA A 199 30.01 28.96 29.05
C ALA A 199 31.43 28.86 29.64
N LYS A 200 31.92 27.64 29.90
CA LYS A 200 33.31 27.36 30.32
C LYS A 200 34.29 27.20 29.16
N GLY A 201 33.86 27.46 27.92
CA GLY A 201 34.68 27.32 26.71
C GLY A 201 34.56 25.96 26.01
N GLY A 202 33.63 25.09 26.43
CA GLY A 202 33.34 23.84 25.73
C GLY A 202 32.79 24.10 24.32
N ALA A 203 33.32 23.42 23.31
CA ALA A 203 32.79 23.52 21.95
C ALA A 203 31.43 22.81 21.83
N LEU A 204 30.51 23.40 21.06
CA LEU A 204 29.24 22.74 20.74
C LEU A 204 29.50 21.59 19.75
N PRO A 205 29.05 20.36 20.05
CA PRO A 205 29.31 19.22 19.17
C PRO A 205 28.46 19.33 17.90
N LEU A 206 29.09 19.14 16.74
CA LEU A 206 28.43 19.08 15.45
C LEU A 206 28.59 17.69 14.84
N VAL A 207 27.49 17.06 14.45
CA VAL A 207 27.53 15.73 13.81
C VAL A 207 28.37 15.75 12.53
N ARG A 208 28.33 16.84 11.76
CA ARG A 208 29.13 17.01 10.53
C ARG A 208 30.65 16.84 10.74
N ASN A 209 31.14 17.11 11.96
CA ASN A 209 32.56 17.01 12.32
C ASN A 209 32.99 15.62 12.80
N LEU A 210 32.04 14.71 13.06
CA LEU A 210 32.34 13.34 13.44
C LEU A 210 32.93 12.56 12.24
N PRO A 211 33.88 11.65 12.46
CA PRO A 211 34.45 10.85 11.39
C PRO A 211 33.41 9.89 10.80
N CYS A 212 33.44 9.75 9.48
CA CYS A 212 32.67 8.73 8.75
C CYS A 212 33.66 7.82 8.04
N LYS A 213 33.97 6.66 8.62
CA LYS A 213 34.90 5.68 8.03
C LYS A 213 34.39 4.27 8.25
N HIS A 214 34.57 3.42 7.24
CA HIS A 214 34.41 1.97 7.34
C HIS A 214 35.79 1.31 7.22
N PRO A 215 36.15 0.30 8.03
CA PRO A 215 37.48 -0.34 7.98
C PRO A 215 37.85 -0.90 6.60
N GLN A 216 36.85 -1.38 5.86
CA GLN A 216 36.99 -1.92 4.50
C GLN A 216 36.06 -1.17 3.56
N ASN A 217 36.30 0.14 3.39
CA ASN A 217 35.34 1.05 2.75
C ASN A 217 34.92 0.59 1.35
N ASP A 218 35.89 0.39 0.45
CA ASP A 218 35.60 0.11 -0.96
C ASP A 218 34.94 -1.26 -1.14
N ALA A 219 35.49 -2.29 -0.49
CA ALA A 219 34.93 -3.65 -0.51
C ALA A 219 33.51 -3.70 0.08
N TYR A 220 33.22 -2.94 1.14
CA TYR A 220 31.89 -2.90 1.73
C TYR A 220 30.86 -2.27 0.79
N PHE A 221 31.19 -1.11 0.18
CA PHE A 221 30.25 -0.45 -0.73
C PHE A 221 30.07 -1.22 -2.04
N GLU A 222 31.09 -1.92 -2.53
CA GLU A 222 30.94 -2.85 -3.65
C GLU A 222 29.98 -4.00 -3.31
N PHE A 223 30.19 -4.65 -2.17
CA PHE A 223 29.29 -5.69 -1.66
C PHE A 223 27.85 -5.17 -1.49
N ALA A 224 27.68 -3.99 -0.90
CA ALA A 224 26.38 -3.37 -0.69
C ALA A 224 25.68 -3.05 -2.01
N ARG A 225 26.39 -2.51 -3.02
CA ARG A 225 25.82 -2.26 -4.35
C ARG A 225 25.32 -3.56 -4.99
N ASN A 226 26.15 -4.60 -5.02
CA ASN A 226 25.77 -5.89 -5.60
C ASN A 226 24.54 -6.51 -4.90
N THR A 227 24.50 -6.43 -3.56
CA THR A 227 23.39 -6.96 -2.75
C THR A 227 22.09 -6.17 -2.99
N VAL A 228 22.18 -4.85 -3.05
CA VAL A 228 21.03 -3.98 -3.26
C VAL A 228 20.52 -4.11 -4.70
N GLU A 229 21.39 -4.14 -5.70
CA GLU A 229 21.02 -4.30 -7.11
C GLU A 229 20.22 -5.59 -7.35
N ALA A 230 20.62 -6.70 -6.71
CA ALA A 230 19.94 -7.98 -6.81
C ALA A 230 18.48 -7.95 -6.29
N THR A 231 18.13 -7.00 -5.42
CA THR A 231 16.81 -6.91 -4.78
C THR A 231 16.00 -5.67 -5.18
N ALA A 232 16.65 -4.64 -5.72
CA ALA A 232 16.05 -3.35 -6.08
C ALA A 232 15.68 -3.24 -7.56
N LYS A 233 15.43 -4.37 -8.24
CA LYS A 233 15.03 -4.37 -9.66
C LYS A 233 13.83 -3.44 -9.90
N ASN A 234 13.98 -2.51 -10.85
CA ASN A 234 13.03 -1.44 -11.19
C ASN A 234 12.88 -0.31 -10.16
N TYR A 235 13.72 -0.26 -9.11
CA TYR A 235 13.72 0.82 -8.13
C TYR A 235 15.09 1.49 -8.11
N PRO A 236 15.26 2.69 -8.68
CA PRO A 236 16.57 3.34 -8.74
C PRO A 236 17.04 3.88 -7.38
N ALA A 237 16.11 4.22 -6.47
CA ALA A 237 16.42 4.89 -5.22
C ALA A 237 17.33 4.09 -4.25
N PRO A 238 17.12 2.79 -4.00
CA PRO A 238 18.01 1.99 -3.15
C PRO A 238 19.50 2.09 -3.52
N LEU A 239 19.85 2.02 -4.81
CA LEU A 239 21.24 2.13 -5.24
C LEU A 239 21.78 3.55 -5.04
N LYS A 240 20.97 4.57 -5.33
CA LYS A 240 21.34 5.97 -5.06
C LYS A 240 21.49 6.27 -3.57
N CYS A 241 20.75 5.58 -2.70
CA CYS A 241 20.97 5.62 -1.25
C CYS A 241 22.37 5.10 -0.87
N VAL A 242 22.81 4.00 -1.49
CA VAL A 242 24.17 3.46 -1.30
C VAL A 242 25.22 4.50 -1.73
N ASP A 243 25.04 5.11 -2.90
CA ASP A 243 25.98 6.12 -3.42
C ASP A 243 26.04 7.38 -2.54
N ALA A 244 24.89 7.85 -2.03
CA ALA A 244 24.82 9.01 -1.14
C ALA A 244 25.55 8.76 0.20
N VAL A 245 25.38 7.56 0.78
CA VAL A 245 26.10 7.15 2.00
C VAL A 245 27.59 6.91 1.71
N ALA A 246 27.95 6.37 0.55
CA ALA A 246 29.35 6.22 0.15
C ALA A 246 30.06 7.57 0.05
N ALA A 247 29.37 8.61 -0.45
CA ALA A 247 29.90 9.97 -0.47
C ALA A 247 30.23 10.50 0.93
N ALA A 248 29.44 10.13 1.94
CA ALA A 248 29.68 10.53 3.33
C ALA A 248 31.01 10.01 3.89
N ALA A 249 31.45 8.84 3.45
CA ALA A 249 32.68 8.17 3.88
C ALA A 249 33.91 8.51 3.04
N THR A 250 33.72 8.99 1.82
CA THR A 250 34.81 9.20 0.83
C THR A 250 35.08 10.67 0.49
N LYS A 251 34.12 11.58 0.76
CA LYS A 251 34.23 12.99 0.44
C LYS A 251 34.25 13.87 1.69
N LYS A 252 34.61 15.15 1.50
CA LYS A 252 34.36 16.19 2.52
C LYS A 252 32.85 16.36 2.73
N PHE A 253 32.46 16.84 3.91
CA PHE A 253 31.04 16.93 4.28
C PHE A 253 30.21 17.73 3.27
N GLU A 254 30.68 18.91 2.86
CA GLU A 254 29.99 19.78 1.90
C GLU A 254 29.85 19.12 0.51
N ASP A 255 30.89 18.43 0.03
CA ASP A 255 30.86 17.69 -1.24
C ASP A 255 29.91 16.49 -1.17
N GLY A 256 29.84 15.83 -0.01
CA GLY A 256 28.88 14.76 0.28
C GLY A 256 27.44 15.26 0.28
N LEU A 257 27.18 16.41 0.92
CA LEU A 257 25.88 17.06 0.96
C LEU A 257 25.42 17.52 -0.44
N ALA A 258 26.34 18.07 -1.25
CA ALA A 258 26.06 18.40 -2.65
C ALA A 258 25.73 17.14 -3.47
N THR A 259 26.44 16.03 -3.24
CA THR A 259 26.16 14.74 -3.88
C THR A 259 24.77 14.22 -3.50
N GLU A 260 24.42 14.23 -2.21
CA GLU A 260 23.10 13.87 -1.72
C GLU A 260 22.01 14.69 -2.43
N ARG A 261 22.19 16.01 -2.52
CA ARG A 261 21.20 16.90 -3.13
C ARG A 261 21.03 16.63 -4.62
N GLN A 262 22.12 16.39 -5.34
CA GLN A 262 22.09 16.04 -6.76
C GLN A 262 21.31 14.73 -6.97
N LEU A 263 21.62 13.69 -6.19
CA LEU A 263 20.96 12.39 -6.31
C LEU A 263 19.48 12.46 -5.92
N PHE A 264 19.13 13.23 -4.88
CA PHE A 264 17.74 13.52 -4.54
C PHE A 264 16.98 14.15 -5.70
N GLY A 265 17.56 15.17 -6.34
CA GLY A 265 16.95 15.86 -7.48
C GLY A 265 16.73 14.94 -8.68
N GLN A 266 17.69 14.05 -8.97
CA GLN A 266 17.56 13.04 -10.01
C GLN A 266 16.38 12.09 -9.72
N LEU A 267 16.30 11.55 -8.50
CA LEU A 267 15.23 10.63 -8.09
C LEU A 267 13.85 11.28 -8.11
N MET A 268 13.75 12.56 -7.71
CA MET A 268 12.48 13.30 -7.68
C MET A 268 11.76 13.32 -9.04
N LEU A 269 12.53 13.30 -10.13
CA LEU A 269 12.07 13.37 -11.51
C LEU A 269 11.81 12.00 -12.15
N THR A 270 12.11 10.89 -11.47
CA THR A 270 11.89 9.56 -12.08
C THR A 270 10.41 9.16 -12.01
N PRO A 271 9.92 8.39 -13.00
CA PRO A 271 8.54 7.89 -12.99
C PRO A 271 8.26 6.97 -11.79
N GLU A 272 9.26 6.27 -11.27
CA GLU A 272 9.11 5.40 -10.09
C GLU A 272 8.87 6.20 -8.81
N SER A 273 9.55 7.34 -8.63
CA SER A 273 9.27 8.21 -7.47
C SER A 273 7.90 8.85 -7.59
N ALA A 274 7.51 9.30 -8.79
CA ALA A 274 6.16 9.81 -9.04
C ALA A 274 5.09 8.77 -8.69
N ALA A 275 5.28 7.53 -9.14
CA ALA A 275 4.41 6.40 -8.82
C ALA A 275 4.36 6.08 -7.32
N LEU A 276 5.51 5.97 -6.65
CA LEU A 276 5.55 5.63 -5.22
C LEU A 276 4.94 6.74 -4.33
N ARG A 277 5.14 8.01 -4.70
CA ARG A 277 4.44 9.14 -4.06
C ARG A 277 2.94 9.03 -4.29
N HIS A 278 2.50 8.78 -5.52
CA HIS A 278 1.09 8.55 -5.85
C HIS A 278 0.48 7.45 -4.98
N VAL A 279 1.09 6.25 -4.93
CA VAL A 279 0.61 5.12 -4.10
C VAL A 279 0.49 5.52 -2.63
N PHE A 280 1.45 6.26 -2.10
CA PHE A 280 1.44 6.70 -0.70
C PHE A 280 0.24 7.62 -0.39
N PHE A 281 -0.13 8.51 -1.32
CA PHE A 281 -1.31 9.36 -1.19
C PHE A 281 -2.60 8.59 -1.45
N ALA A 282 -2.64 7.79 -2.52
CA ALA A 282 -3.77 6.96 -2.91
C ALA A 282 -4.21 6.03 -1.77
N GLN A 283 -3.27 5.41 -1.07
CA GLN A 283 -3.57 4.53 0.07
C GLN A 283 -4.26 5.27 1.22
N ARG A 284 -3.92 6.54 1.48
CA ARG A 284 -4.59 7.36 2.51
C ARG A 284 -5.92 7.91 2.02
N ALA A 285 -6.00 8.25 0.75
CA ALA A 285 -7.20 8.76 0.11
C ALA A 285 -8.28 7.68 0.01
N ALA A 286 -7.91 6.40 -0.14
CA ALA A 286 -8.83 5.26 -0.19
C ALA A 286 -9.71 5.15 1.06
N SER A 287 -9.23 5.56 2.23
CA SER A 287 -10.03 5.55 3.46
C SER A 287 -11.01 6.73 3.60
N LYS A 288 -11.01 7.68 2.65
CA LYS A 288 -11.89 8.85 2.68
C LYS A 288 -13.03 8.68 1.69
N ILE A 289 -14.26 8.75 2.21
CA ILE A 289 -15.51 8.69 1.45
C ILE A 289 -16.11 10.11 1.49
N PRO A 290 -16.42 10.75 0.34
CA PRO A 290 -16.77 12.17 0.31
C PRO A 290 -17.92 12.59 1.22
N ASP A 291 -18.94 11.73 1.38
CA ASP A 291 -20.13 12.02 2.16
C ASP A 291 -20.14 11.38 3.56
N VAL A 292 -19.04 10.75 3.99
CA VAL A 292 -18.86 10.20 5.35
C VAL A 292 -17.83 11.07 6.08
N GLY A 293 -18.32 12.03 6.85
CA GLY A 293 -17.49 12.94 7.63
C GLY A 293 -16.80 12.26 8.82
N SER A 294 -15.80 12.92 9.40
CA SER A 294 -15.08 12.43 10.58
C SER A 294 -15.92 12.43 11.87
N ASP A 295 -17.07 13.10 11.85
CA ASP A 295 -18.08 13.15 12.90
C ASP A 295 -18.96 11.89 12.94
N VAL A 296 -19.00 11.10 11.87
CA VAL A 296 -19.75 9.84 11.81
C VAL A 296 -19.08 8.81 12.73
N LYS A 297 -19.78 8.44 13.81
CA LYS A 297 -19.28 7.46 14.79
C LYS A 297 -19.43 6.03 14.26
N PRO A 298 -18.33 5.26 14.12
CA PRO A 298 -18.42 3.85 13.77
C PRO A 298 -19.05 3.05 14.91
N ARG A 299 -19.73 1.95 14.57
CA ARG A 299 -20.23 0.95 15.53
C ARG A 299 -19.06 0.17 16.11
N ASP A 300 -19.21 -0.26 17.36
CA ASP A 300 -18.22 -1.13 17.99
C ASP A 300 -18.42 -2.58 17.57
N VAL A 301 -17.38 -3.20 17.01
CA VAL A 301 -17.40 -4.59 16.52
C VAL A 301 -16.47 -5.42 17.38
N LYS A 302 -17.05 -6.17 18.32
CA LYS A 302 -16.35 -7.05 19.26
C LYS A 302 -16.46 -8.52 18.87
N ARG A 303 -17.52 -8.94 18.20
CA ARG A 303 -17.76 -10.33 17.76
C ARG A 303 -18.22 -10.37 16.31
N VAL A 304 -17.57 -11.21 15.51
CA VAL A 304 -17.88 -11.40 14.09
C VAL A 304 -18.40 -12.81 13.86
N ALA A 305 -19.43 -12.95 13.03
CA ALA A 305 -19.85 -14.23 12.48
C ALA A 305 -19.35 -14.36 11.03
N VAL A 306 -19.04 -15.59 10.61
CA VAL A 306 -18.74 -15.92 9.20
C VAL A 306 -19.58 -17.11 8.79
N ILE A 307 -20.34 -16.98 7.70
CA ILE A 307 -21.15 -18.08 7.15
C ILE A 307 -20.42 -18.69 5.97
N GLY A 308 -20.17 -19.99 6.04
CA GLY A 308 -19.36 -20.72 5.06
C GLY A 308 -18.00 -21.08 5.65
N ALA A 309 -17.72 -22.38 5.77
CA ALA A 309 -16.40 -22.88 6.22
C ALA A 309 -15.41 -23.15 5.06
N GLY A 310 -15.76 -22.77 3.83
CA GLY A 310 -14.92 -22.94 2.64
C GLY A 310 -13.66 -22.06 2.64
N THR A 311 -12.94 -22.06 1.50
CA THR A 311 -11.67 -21.33 1.34
C THR A 311 -11.77 -19.84 1.71
N MET A 312 -12.84 -19.16 1.27
CA MET A 312 -13.06 -17.75 1.57
C MET A 312 -13.40 -17.53 3.04
N GLY A 313 -14.38 -18.24 3.60
CA GLY A 313 -14.79 -18.06 4.99
C GLY A 313 -13.70 -18.38 6.00
N GLY A 314 -12.90 -19.42 5.76
CA GLY A 314 -11.70 -19.71 6.56
C GLY A 314 -10.67 -18.59 6.49
N GLY A 315 -10.35 -18.11 5.29
CA GLY A 315 -9.41 -17.00 5.10
C GLY A 315 -9.89 -15.69 5.71
N ILE A 316 -11.17 -15.35 5.57
CA ILE A 316 -11.81 -14.18 6.18
C ILE A 316 -11.69 -14.26 7.70
N SER A 317 -12.09 -15.39 8.30
CA SER A 317 -12.01 -15.63 9.75
C SER A 317 -10.59 -15.40 10.30
N MET A 318 -9.57 -15.90 9.60
CA MET A 318 -8.17 -15.73 10.02
C MET A 318 -7.74 -14.25 10.15
N ASN A 319 -8.31 -13.33 9.36
CA ASN A 319 -8.00 -11.90 9.46
C ASN A 319 -8.49 -11.31 10.81
N PHE A 320 -9.69 -11.68 11.24
CA PHE A 320 -10.30 -11.23 12.50
C PHE A 320 -9.61 -11.87 13.71
N LEU A 321 -9.39 -13.18 13.68
CA LEU A 321 -8.70 -13.90 14.76
C LEU A 321 -7.28 -13.35 14.99
N SER A 322 -6.53 -13.10 13.91
CA SER A 322 -5.19 -12.49 13.98
C SER A 322 -5.19 -11.08 14.58
N ALA A 323 -6.30 -10.36 14.44
CA ALA A 323 -6.53 -9.04 15.03
C ALA A 323 -7.12 -9.07 16.46
N GLY A 324 -7.31 -10.27 17.03
CA GLY A 324 -7.87 -10.46 18.37
C GLY A 324 -9.39 -10.30 18.45
N ILE A 325 -10.10 -10.49 17.34
CA ILE A 325 -11.57 -10.41 17.29
C ILE A 325 -12.14 -11.83 17.26
N PRO A 326 -12.96 -12.24 18.25
CA PRO A 326 -13.69 -13.50 18.24
C PRO A 326 -14.51 -13.72 16.97
N VAL A 327 -14.43 -14.94 16.42
CA VAL A 327 -15.21 -15.36 15.26
C VAL A 327 -16.09 -16.55 15.61
N THR A 328 -17.38 -16.48 15.26
CA THR A 328 -18.28 -17.65 15.24
C THR A 328 -18.51 -18.08 13.79
N MET A 329 -18.02 -19.26 13.42
CA MET A 329 -18.16 -19.81 12.08
C MET A 329 -19.37 -20.73 12.00
N LEU A 330 -20.30 -20.42 11.10
CA LEU A 330 -21.49 -21.21 10.82
C LEU A 330 -21.31 -22.00 9.52
N GLU A 331 -21.68 -23.27 9.56
CA GLU A 331 -21.80 -24.12 8.37
C GLU A 331 -23.03 -25.05 8.48
N VAL A 332 -23.47 -25.64 7.37
CA VAL A 332 -24.64 -26.52 7.35
C VAL A 332 -24.31 -27.94 7.84
N LYS A 333 -23.10 -28.43 7.54
CA LYS A 333 -22.67 -29.81 7.84
C LYS A 333 -21.40 -29.82 8.67
N GLN A 334 -21.35 -30.71 9.66
CA GLN A 334 -20.20 -30.84 10.57
C GLN A 334 -18.90 -31.18 9.81
N GLU A 335 -18.98 -32.03 8.79
CA GLU A 335 -17.80 -32.46 8.03
C GLU A 335 -17.17 -31.29 7.25
N ALA A 336 -17.99 -30.40 6.68
CA ALA A 336 -17.53 -29.21 5.98
C ALA A 336 -16.90 -28.20 6.96
N LEU A 337 -17.48 -28.07 8.15
CA LEU A 337 -16.98 -27.22 9.23
C LEU A 337 -15.61 -27.70 9.72
N ASP A 338 -15.48 -28.98 10.03
CA ASP A 338 -14.24 -29.60 10.49
C ASP A 338 -13.14 -29.50 9.43
N HIS A 339 -13.48 -29.73 8.17
CA HIS A 339 -12.55 -29.58 7.05
C HIS A 339 -12.03 -28.13 6.94
N GLY A 340 -12.93 -27.14 6.98
CA GLY A 340 -12.58 -25.71 6.94
C GLY A 340 -11.65 -25.30 8.08
N VAL A 341 -11.99 -25.69 9.31
CA VAL A 341 -11.17 -25.45 10.51
C VAL A 341 -9.81 -26.13 10.38
N GLY A 342 -9.77 -27.36 9.86
CA GLY A 342 -8.53 -28.10 9.59
C GLY A 342 -7.60 -27.35 8.63
N ILE A 343 -8.14 -26.75 7.57
CA ILE A 343 -7.37 -25.91 6.64
C ILE A 343 -6.82 -24.66 7.34
N MET A 344 -7.63 -23.99 8.18
CA MET A 344 -7.19 -22.83 8.95
C MET A 344 -6.02 -23.17 9.87
N ARG A 345 -6.10 -24.29 10.62
CA ARG A 345 -5.02 -24.77 11.48
C ARG A 345 -3.73 -25.00 10.69
N LYS A 346 -3.81 -25.75 9.59
CA LYS A 346 -2.65 -26.01 8.70
C LYS A 346 -2.00 -24.72 8.21
N ASN A 347 -2.80 -23.70 7.87
CA ASN A 347 -2.27 -22.40 7.44
C ASN A 347 -1.51 -21.66 8.56
N TYR A 348 -2.01 -21.69 9.80
CA TYR A 348 -1.29 -21.11 10.93
C TYR A 348 -0.03 -21.90 11.27
N GLU A 349 -0.12 -23.24 11.36
CA GLU A 349 1.01 -24.12 11.62
C GLU A 349 2.13 -23.93 10.59
N ALA A 350 1.80 -23.75 9.31
CA ALA A 350 2.77 -23.45 8.27
C ALA A 350 3.51 -22.13 8.50
N ARG A 351 2.86 -21.13 9.13
CA ARG A 351 3.51 -19.86 9.51
C ARG A 351 4.36 -20.01 10.75
N VAL A 352 3.94 -20.82 11.73
CA VAL A 352 4.73 -21.14 12.93
C VAL A 352 6.01 -21.88 12.53
N LYS A 353 5.90 -22.93 11.71
CA LYS A 353 7.05 -23.68 11.18
C LYS A 353 8.05 -22.80 10.41
N LYS A 354 7.56 -21.73 9.77
CA LYS A 354 8.40 -20.75 9.05
C LYS A 354 8.91 -19.59 9.93
N GLY A 355 8.68 -19.62 11.25
CA GLY A 355 9.07 -18.55 12.17
C GLY A 355 8.32 -17.22 11.97
N LYS A 356 7.24 -17.22 11.19
CA LYS A 356 6.45 -16.01 10.85
C LYS A 356 5.27 -15.77 11.81
N LEU A 357 5.10 -16.63 12.79
CA LEU A 357 4.10 -16.56 13.87
C LEU A 357 4.65 -17.34 15.07
N LYS A 358 4.49 -16.82 16.28
CA LYS A 358 4.84 -17.56 17.50
C LYS A 358 3.72 -18.52 17.89
N GLN A 359 4.06 -19.60 18.60
CA GLN A 359 3.12 -20.64 19.02
C GLN A 359 1.99 -20.07 19.91
N ASP A 360 2.34 -19.29 20.93
CA ASP A 360 1.41 -18.59 21.82
C ASP A 360 0.39 -17.72 21.05
N LYS A 361 0.84 -17.02 20.02
CA LYS A 361 -0.02 -16.19 19.18
C LYS A 361 -0.97 -17.03 18.34
N TYR A 362 -0.53 -18.19 17.86
CA TYR A 362 -1.40 -19.15 17.17
C TYR A 362 -2.48 -19.69 18.11
N ASP A 363 -2.10 -20.15 19.30
CA ASP A 363 -3.03 -20.73 20.27
C ASP A 363 -4.08 -19.69 20.69
N ALA A 364 -3.66 -18.44 20.93
CA ALA A 364 -4.56 -17.32 21.20
C ALA A 364 -5.52 -17.01 20.04
N CYS A 365 -5.09 -17.16 18.78
CA CYS A 365 -5.99 -16.98 17.63
C CYS A 365 -7.02 -18.10 17.54
N MET A 366 -6.64 -19.35 17.78
CA MET A 366 -7.56 -20.48 17.69
C MET A 366 -8.55 -20.52 18.85
N ALA A 367 -8.16 -20.06 20.05
CA ALA A 367 -9.05 -19.91 21.19
C ALA A 367 -10.20 -18.91 20.96
N LEU A 368 -10.04 -17.98 20.00
CA LEU A 368 -11.06 -17.00 19.62
C LEU A 368 -12.07 -17.53 18.58
N LEU A 369 -11.88 -18.75 18.06
CA LEU A 369 -12.77 -19.37 17.09
C LEU A 369 -13.81 -20.27 17.79
N LYS A 370 -15.09 -19.92 17.63
CA LYS A 370 -16.23 -20.81 17.92
C LYS A 370 -16.80 -21.31 16.59
N THR A 371 -17.29 -22.55 16.58
CA THR A 371 -17.98 -23.14 15.43
C THR A 371 -19.41 -23.49 15.81
N THR A 372 -20.33 -23.48 14.84
CA THR A 372 -21.74 -23.83 15.05
C THR A 372 -22.39 -24.33 13.77
N LEU A 373 -23.49 -25.07 13.92
CA LEU A 373 -24.43 -25.42 12.85
C LEU A 373 -25.77 -24.68 12.99
N SER A 374 -25.93 -23.83 14.02
CA SER A 374 -27.16 -23.12 14.32
C SER A 374 -27.02 -21.61 14.14
N TYR A 375 -28.00 -21.00 13.48
CA TYR A 375 -28.07 -19.54 13.36
C TYR A 375 -28.27 -18.85 14.71
N ASP A 376 -28.90 -19.50 15.68
CA ASP A 376 -29.23 -18.89 16.98
C ASP A 376 -27.97 -18.50 17.79
N ASP A 377 -26.85 -19.17 17.52
CA ASP A 377 -25.54 -18.84 18.09
C ASP A 377 -24.98 -17.50 17.60
N LEU A 378 -25.56 -16.93 16.53
CA LEU A 378 -25.11 -15.66 15.92
C LEU A 378 -25.84 -14.44 16.50
N LYS A 379 -26.86 -14.63 17.35
CA LYS A 379 -27.77 -13.57 17.83
C LYS A 379 -27.05 -12.35 18.43
N ASP A 380 -25.93 -12.58 19.12
CA ASP A 380 -25.18 -11.56 19.85
C ASP A 380 -24.01 -10.95 19.05
N CYS A 381 -23.72 -11.46 17.85
CA CYS A 381 -22.63 -10.95 17.01
C CYS A 381 -22.93 -9.53 16.51
N ASP A 382 -21.89 -8.69 16.43
CA ASP A 382 -22.01 -7.29 16.00
C ASP A 382 -21.99 -7.16 14.47
N MET A 383 -21.43 -8.15 13.80
CA MET A 383 -21.31 -8.19 12.34
C MET A 383 -21.29 -9.65 11.87
N VAL A 384 -21.83 -9.91 10.68
CA VAL A 384 -21.68 -11.17 9.95
C VAL A 384 -21.12 -10.94 8.57
N ILE A 385 -20.31 -11.88 8.08
CA ILE A 385 -19.86 -11.94 6.69
C ILE A 385 -20.31 -13.25 6.07
N GLU A 386 -21.19 -13.16 5.08
CA GLU A 386 -21.67 -14.27 4.28
C GLU A 386 -20.65 -14.61 3.17
N ALA A 387 -20.23 -15.88 3.11
CA ALA A 387 -19.29 -16.43 2.13
C ALA A 387 -19.72 -17.82 1.62
N VAL A 388 -21.02 -17.98 1.36
CA VAL A 388 -21.64 -19.15 0.72
C VAL A 388 -21.57 -19.07 -0.81
N PHE A 389 -22.12 -20.08 -1.48
CA PHE A 389 -22.16 -20.18 -2.94
C PHE A 389 -22.71 -18.92 -3.63
N GLU A 390 -22.17 -18.61 -4.81
CA GLU A 390 -22.49 -17.44 -5.60
C GLU A 390 -23.82 -17.62 -6.36
N ASN A 391 -24.94 -17.65 -5.62
CA ASN A 391 -26.29 -17.75 -6.14
C ASN A 391 -27.23 -16.79 -5.39
N MET A 392 -28.07 -16.05 -6.12
CA MET A 392 -28.94 -15.03 -5.53
C MET A 392 -29.95 -15.60 -4.55
N ASP A 393 -30.65 -16.69 -4.89
CA ASP A 393 -31.68 -17.29 -4.05
C ASP A 393 -31.09 -17.81 -2.74
N VAL A 394 -29.92 -18.46 -2.81
CA VAL A 394 -29.20 -18.94 -1.63
C VAL A 394 -28.82 -17.77 -0.73
N LYS A 395 -28.23 -16.70 -1.27
CA LYS A 395 -27.84 -15.53 -0.49
C LYS A 395 -29.05 -14.81 0.12
N GLN A 396 -30.13 -14.63 -0.64
CA GLN A 396 -31.35 -14.04 -0.12
C GLN A 396 -31.97 -14.87 1.03
N ALA A 397 -31.96 -16.19 0.92
CA ALA A 397 -32.41 -17.07 2.01
C ALA A 397 -31.56 -16.90 3.28
N VAL A 398 -30.24 -16.85 3.13
CA VAL A 398 -29.30 -16.58 4.24
C VAL A 398 -29.57 -15.21 4.87
N PHE A 399 -29.72 -14.16 4.05
CA PHE A 399 -29.94 -12.79 4.55
C PHE A 399 -31.29 -12.62 5.24
N LYS A 400 -32.36 -13.29 4.78
CA LYS A 400 -33.64 -13.34 5.53
C LYS A 400 -33.44 -13.97 6.90
N LYS A 401 -32.70 -15.08 6.99
CA LYS A 401 -32.46 -15.75 8.27
C LYS A 401 -31.61 -14.93 9.22
N LEU A 402 -30.57 -14.27 8.69
CA LEU A 402 -29.76 -13.33 9.46
C LEU A 402 -30.58 -12.15 9.98
N ASP A 403 -31.48 -11.61 9.14
CA ASP A 403 -32.36 -10.52 9.50
C ASP A 403 -33.28 -10.87 10.68
N GLU A 404 -33.78 -12.11 10.73
CA GLU A 404 -34.59 -12.61 11.85
C GLU A 404 -33.80 -12.81 13.15
N VAL A 405 -32.58 -13.35 13.06
CA VAL A 405 -31.87 -13.90 14.23
C VAL A 405 -30.91 -12.91 14.90
N MET A 406 -30.19 -12.11 14.11
CA MET A 406 -29.16 -11.22 14.65
C MET A 406 -29.78 -9.97 15.29
N LYS A 407 -29.21 -9.53 16.42
CA LYS A 407 -29.67 -8.31 17.10
C LYS A 407 -29.78 -7.08 16.18
N PRO A 408 -30.71 -6.14 16.47
CA PRO A 408 -30.77 -4.85 15.80
C PRO A 408 -29.42 -4.11 15.85
N GLY A 409 -29.06 -3.43 14.75
CA GLY A 409 -27.79 -2.72 14.63
C GLY A 409 -26.58 -3.61 14.30
N ALA A 410 -26.74 -4.93 14.20
CA ALA A 410 -25.69 -5.79 13.64
C ALA A 410 -25.52 -5.54 12.13
N ILE A 411 -24.27 -5.47 11.66
CA ILE A 411 -23.95 -5.27 10.24
C ILE A 411 -24.03 -6.61 9.50
N LEU A 412 -24.77 -6.64 8.38
CA LEU A 412 -24.93 -7.83 7.54
C LEU A 412 -24.10 -7.65 6.25
N ALA A 413 -22.97 -8.34 6.15
CA ALA A 413 -22.08 -8.19 5.01
C ALA A 413 -22.07 -9.43 4.09
N THR A 414 -21.99 -9.22 2.77
CA THR A 414 -21.81 -10.30 1.78
C THR A 414 -20.44 -10.22 1.12
N ASN A 415 -19.79 -11.37 0.91
CA ASN A 415 -18.54 -11.50 0.16
C ASN A 415 -18.76 -11.76 -1.34
N THR A 416 -19.97 -11.57 -1.87
CA THR A 416 -20.25 -11.73 -3.31
C THR A 416 -19.30 -10.91 -4.17
N SER A 417 -18.98 -11.43 -5.37
CA SER A 417 -18.06 -10.83 -6.33
C SER A 417 -18.74 -10.37 -7.62
N THR A 418 -19.98 -10.81 -7.85
CA THR A 418 -20.74 -10.53 -9.09
C THR A 418 -22.22 -10.21 -8.89
N LEU A 419 -22.80 -10.51 -7.72
CA LEU A 419 -24.22 -10.32 -7.49
C LEU A 419 -24.55 -8.91 -7.01
N ASP A 420 -25.76 -8.47 -7.35
CA ASP A 420 -26.30 -7.17 -6.96
C ASP A 420 -26.59 -7.14 -5.45
N VAL A 421 -25.80 -6.35 -4.71
CA VAL A 421 -25.94 -6.19 -3.25
C VAL A 421 -27.25 -5.48 -2.89
N ASN A 422 -27.83 -4.66 -3.77
CA ASN A 422 -29.13 -4.04 -3.53
C ASN A 422 -30.24 -5.10 -3.47
N GLN A 423 -30.18 -6.12 -4.33
CA GLN A 423 -31.15 -7.23 -4.31
C GLN A 423 -31.01 -8.09 -3.06
N ILE A 424 -29.78 -8.29 -2.57
CA ILE A 424 -29.53 -8.98 -1.29
C ILE A 424 -30.06 -8.15 -0.12
N ALA A 425 -29.86 -6.83 -0.13
CA ALA A 425 -30.34 -5.94 0.92
C ALA A 425 -31.88 -5.87 0.95
N ALA A 426 -32.53 -5.92 -0.21
CA ALA A 426 -33.97 -5.75 -0.37
C ALA A 426 -34.83 -6.80 0.34
N VAL A 427 -34.28 -7.98 0.64
CA VAL A 427 -35.01 -9.03 1.38
C VAL A 427 -34.94 -8.87 2.90
N THR A 428 -34.21 -7.87 3.40
CA THR A 428 -34.09 -7.57 4.83
C THR A 428 -34.96 -6.38 5.22
N LYS A 429 -35.35 -6.30 6.49
CA LYS A 429 -36.07 -5.16 7.08
C LYS A 429 -35.13 -4.00 7.50
N ARG A 430 -33.82 -4.19 7.34
CA ARG A 430 -32.75 -3.25 7.70
C ARG A 430 -31.71 -3.11 6.58
N PRO A 431 -32.10 -2.76 5.35
CA PRO A 431 -31.17 -2.65 4.24
C PRO A 431 -30.05 -1.62 4.49
N GLN A 432 -30.25 -0.68 5.41
CA GLN A 432 -29.22 0.26 5.85
C GLN A 432 -28.05 -0.38 6.61
N ASP A 433 -28.25 -1.57 7.17
CA ASP A 433 -27.23 -2.36 7.87
C ASP A 433 -26.52 -3.35 6.93
N VAL A 434 -26.91 -3.39 5.65
CA VAL A 434 -26.37 -4.31 4.64
C VAL A 434 -25.26 -3.64 3.82
N VAL A 435 -24.16 -4.36 3.58
CA VAL A 435 -23.00 -3.87 2.80
C VAL A 435 -22.30 -5.04 2.10
N GLY A 436 -21.61 -4.80 0.99
CA GLY A 436 -20.68 -5.78 0.44
C GLY A 436 -19.28 -5.62 1.03
N THR A 437 -18.66 -6.73 1.41
CA THR A 437 -17.26 -6.81 1.84
C THR A 437 -16.56 -7.86 1.00
N HIS A 438 -16.21 -7.50 -0.24
CA HIS A 438 -15.61 -8.40 -1.21
C HIS A 438 -14.11 -8.58 -0.92
N PHE A 439 -13.76 -9.71 -0.31
CA PHE A 439 -12.40 -10.14 -0.06
C PHE A 439 -11.81 -10.86 -1.27
N PHE A 440 -10.49 -10.73 -1.44
CA PHE A 440 -9.76 -11.32 -2.56
C PHE A 440 -9.06 -12.60 -2.14
N SER A 441 -9.21 -13.67 -2.93
CA SER A 441 -8.60 -14.97 -2.62
C SER A 441 -7.07 -14.96 -2.88
N PRO A 442 -6.25 -15.54 -1.99
CA PRO A 442 -6.59 -16.04 -0.65
C PRO A 442 -6.85 -14.91 0.35
N ALA A 443 -8.02 -14.93 1.01
CA ALA A 443 -8.53 -13.82 1.82
C ALA A 443 -7.65 -13.44 3.02
N ASN A 444 -6.81 -14.33 3.53
CA ASN A 444 -5.85 -14.06 4.62
C ASN A 444 -4.53 -13.44 4.14
N VAL A 445 -4.27 -13.45 2.83
CA VAL A 445 -3.01 -12.96 2.22
C VAL A 445 -3.24 -11.64 1.50
N MET A 446 -4.23 -11.60 0.60
CA MET A 446 -4.50 -10.43 -0.25
C MET A 446 -4.85 -9.21 0.58
N LYS A 447 -4.38 -8.03 0.18
CA LYS A 447 -4.53 -6.81 0.98
C LYS A 447 -5.81 -6.04 0.66
N LEU A 448 -6.35 -6.21 -0.54
CA LEU A 448 -7.57 -5.52 -0.95
C LEU A 448 -8.80 -6.04 -0.21
N LEU A 449 -9.65 -5.09 0.20
CA LEU A 449 -11.04 -5.31 0.55
C LEU A 449 -11.87 -4.29 -0.25
N GLU A 450 -12.73 -4.77 -1.14
CA GLU A 450 -13.64 -3.90 -1.86
C GLU A 450 -14.95 -3.79 -1.07
N VAL A 451 -15.28 -2.57 -0.65
CA VAL A 451 -16.45 -2.27 0.19
C VAL A 451 -17.55 -1.79 -0.74
N VAL A 452 -18.52 -2.64 -1.02
CA VAL A 452 -19.60 -2.36 -1.97
C VAL A 452 -20.74 -1.67 -1.23
N ARG A 453 -20.91 -0.38 -1.50
CA ARG A 453 -21.96 0.45 -0.92
C ARG A 453 -23.25 0.28 -1.71
N ALA A 454 -24.20 -0.45 -1.13
CA ALA A 454 -25.58 -0.51 -1.60
C ALA A 454 -26.29 0.84 -1.37
N ASP A 455 -27.42 1.03 -2.06
CA ASP A 455 -28.13 2.32 -2.12
C ASP A 455 -28.56 2.82 -0.74
N LYS A 456 -28.97 1.88 0.12
CA LYS A 456 -29.47 2.18 1.47
C LYS A 456 -28.40 2.09 2.55
N THR A 457 -27.19 1.59 2.27
CA THR A 457 -26.13 1.39 3.28
C THR A 457 -25.86 2.68 4.05
N ALA A 458 -25.99 2.62 5.38
CA ALA A 458 -25.79 3.78 6.23
C ALA A 458 -24.32 4.21 6.33
N LYS A 459 -24.10 5.50 6.61
CA LYS A 459 -22.76 6.08 6.68
C LYS A 459 -21.92 5.54 7.84
N ASP A 460 -22.55 5.24 8.98
CA ASP A 460 -21.92 4.63 10.14
C ASP A 460 -21.46 3.20 9.85
N VAL A 461 -22.20 2.44 9.04
CA VAL A 461 -21.78 1.11 8.55
C VAL A 461 -20.50 1.23 7.73
N LEU A 462 -20.45 2.15 6.75
CA LEU A 462 -19.24 2.38 5.96
C LEU A 462 -18.05 2.77 6.84
N ALA A 463 -18.24 3.75 7.74
CA ALA A 463 -17.20 4.16 8.69
C ALA A 463 -16.69 2.98 9.53
N THR A 464 -17.60 2.10 9.98
CA THR A 464 -17.28 0.88 10.73
C THR A 464 -16.40 -0.06 9.91
N ILE A 465 -16.77 -0.34 8.66
CA ILE A 465 -15.98 -1.22 7.78
C ILE A 465 -14.61 -0.64 7.48
N MET A 466 -14.48 0.68 7.25
CA MET A 466 -13.17 1.29 6.98
C MET A 466 -12.22 1.18 8.20
N VAL A 467 -12.74 1.40 9.41
CA VAL A 467 -11.98 1.21 10.66
C VAL A 467 -11.59 -0.25 10.86
N LEU A 468 -12.54 -1.15 10.64
CA LEU A 468 -12.35 -2.59 10.79
C LEU A 468 -11.31 -3.12 9.80
N ALA A 469 -11.39 -2.73 8.53
CA ALA A 469 -10.44 -3.07 7.48
C ALA A 469 -9.00 -2.70 7.89
N LYS A 470 -8.80 -1.50 8.43
CA LYS A 470 -7.49 -1.07 8.96
C LYS A 470 -7.04 -1.96 10.12
N LYS A 471 -7.93 -2.29 11.07
CA LYS A 471 -7.65 -3.17 12.21
C LYS A 471 -7.22 -4.58 11.76
N ILE A 472 -7.85 -5.12 10.72
CA ILE A 472 -7.50 -6.42 10.11
C ILE A 472 -6.43 -6.32 9.01
N LYS A 473 -5.75 -5.17 8.87
CA LYS A 473 -4.63 -4.91 7.94
C LYS A 473 -4.99 -5.12 6.45
N LYS A 474 -6.21 -4.72 6.07
CA LYS A 474 -6.68 -4.57 4.69
C LYS A 474 -6.62 -3.11 4.25
N THR A 475 -6.46 -2.92 2.95
CA THR A 475 -6.69 -1.65 2.26
C THR A 475 -8.12 -1.70 1.72
N ALA A 476 -9.02 -0.95 2.35
CA ALA A 476 -10.40 -0.86 1.90
C ALA A 476 -10.56 0.21 0.82
N VAL A 477 -11.28 -0.15 -0.25
CA VAL A 477 -11.68 0.77 -1.32
C VAL A 477 -13.19 0.66 -1.49
N VAL A 478 -13.90 1.79 -1.54
CA VAL A 478 -15.36 1.81 -1.69
C VAL A 478 -15.75 1.78 -3.16
N ALA A 479 -16.67 0.90 -3.51
CA ALA A 479 -17.31 0.80 -4.83
C ALA A 479 -18.83 0.97 -4.69
N ARG A 480 -19.50 1.50 -5.71
CA ARG A 480 -20.96 1.34 -5.86
C ARG A 480 -21.29 -0.01 -6.49
N VAL A 481 -22.57 -0.37 -6.45
CA VAL A 481 -23.07 -1.62 -7.00
C VAL A 481 -23.05 -1.56 -8.52
N CYS A 482 -22.27 -2.45 -9.13
CA CYS A 482 -22.37 -2.85 -10.54
C CYS A 482 -21.83 -4.28 -10.67
N ASP A 483 -22.09 -4.95 -11.79
CA ASP A 483 -21.53 -6.28 -12.03
C ASP A 483 -19.99 -6.21 -12.07
N GLY A 484 -19.35 -7.00 -11.21
CA GLY A 484 -17.89 -7.05 -11.04
C GLY A 484 -17.25 -5.86 -10.31
N PHE A 485 -18.05 -4.92 -9.80
CA PHE A 485 -17.61 -3.74 -9.04
C PHE A 485 -16.51 -2.95 -9.78
N ILE A 486 -15.37 -2.66 -9.15
CA ILE A 486 -14.22 -2.04 -9.81
C ILE A 486 -13.31 -3.12 -10.38
N GLY A 487 -12.84 -4.02 -9.51
CA GLY A 487 -11.76 -4.94 -9.84
C GLY A 487 -12.12 -5.94 -10.95
N ASN A 488 -13.19 -6.72 -10.73
CA ASN A 488 -13.53 -7.82 -11.63
C ASN A 488 -14.08 -7.30 -12.96
N ARG A 489 -14.80 -6.17 -12.93
CA ARG A 489 -15.26 -5.47 -14.12
C ARG A 489 -14.10 -5.08 -15.04
N MET A 490 -13.03 -4.51 -14.48
CA MET A 490 -11.85 -4.15 -15.25
C MET A 490 -11.03 -5.37 -15.70
N VAL A 491 -10.81 -6.37 -14.81
CA VAL A 491 -9.98 -7.54 -15.14
C VAL A 491 -10.59 -8.40 -16.24
N GLU A 492 -11.92 -8.38 -16.37
CA GLU A 492 -12.62 -9.02 -17.47
C GLU A 492 -12.16 -8.50 -18.83
N GLN A 493 -12.01 -7.18 -18.98
CA GLN A 493 -11.53 -6.59 -20.23
C GLN A 493 -10.06 -6.93 -20.52
N TYR A 494 -9.24 -7.02 -19.47
CA TYR A 494 -7.85 -7.47 -19.57
C TYR A 494 -7.74 -8.92 -20.03
N VAL A 495 -8.51 -9.84 -19.45
CA VAL A 495 -8.53 -11.25 -19.87
C VAL A 495 -9.11 -11.40 -21.27
N ARG A 496 -10.15 -10.62 -21.60
CA ARG A 496 -10.76 -10.59 -22.93
C ARG A 496 -9.75 -10.22 -24.01
N GLN A 497 -8.95 -9.19 -23.79
CA GLN A 497 -7.87 -8.81 -24.72
C GLN A 497 -6.76 -9.85 -24.78
N GLY A 498 -6.43 -10.51 -23.65
CA GLY A 498 -5.53 -11.66 -23.65
C GLY A 498 -6.00 -12.78 -24.59
N GLY A 499 -7.29 -13.11 -24.55
CA GLY A 499 -7.90 -14.10 -25.45
C GLY A 499 -7.80 -13.69 -26.93
N PHE A 500 -8.14 -12.45 -27.28
CA PHE A 500 -8.03 -11.98 -28.66
C PHE A 500 -6.58 -11.98 -29.19
N LEU A 501 -5.62 -11.61 -28.35
CA LEU A 501 -4.19 -11.72 -28.70
C LEU A 501 -3.82 -13.16 -29.07
N VAL A 502 -4.34 -14.15 -28.34
CA VAL A 502 -4.14 -15.58 -28.66
C VAL A 502 -4.86 -15.96 -29.95
N ASP A 503 -6.10 -15.53 -30.17
CA ASP A 503 -6.82 -15.79 -31.41
C ASP A 503 -6.06 -15.25 -32.63
N GLU A 504 -5.38 -14.11 -32.49
CA GLU A 504 -4.71 -13.42 -33.59
C GLU A 504 -3.30 -13.93 -33.92
N GLY A 505 -2.62 -14.60 -32.99
CA GLY A 505 -1.31 -15.20 -33.26
C GLY A 505 -0.36 -15.35 -32.08
N ALA A 506 -0.65 -14.77 -30.91
CA ALA A 506 0.18 -14.95 -29.73
C ALA A 506 -0.02 -16.32 -29.07
N THR A 507 0.95 -16.78 -28.29
CA THR A 507 0.75 -17.90 -27.35
C THR A 507 0.45 -17.38 -25.95
N PRO A 508 -0.21 -18.18 -25.07
CA PRO A 508 -0.40 -17.80 -23.67
C PRO A 508 0.91 -17.40 -22.98
N GLU A 509 1.99 -18.11 -23.26
CA GLU A 509 3.32 -17.84 -22.70
C GLU A 509 3.90 -16.50 -23.18
N GLN A 510 3.71 -16.14 -24.46
CA GLN A 510 4.16 -14.85 -24.98
C GLN A 510 3.44 -13.69 -24.30
N VAL A 511 2.13 -13.83 -24.10
CA VAL A 511 1.30 -12.81 -23.45
C VAL A 511 1.70 -12.65 -21.98
N ASP A 512 1.80 -13.76 -21.24
CA ASP A 512 2.19 -13.74 -19.84
C ASP A 512 3.62 -13.17 -19.66
N LYS A 513 4.58 -13.61 -20.47
CA LYS A 513 5.97 -13.08 -20.40
C LYS A 513 6.03 -11.58 -20.67
N ALA A 514 5.27 -11.07 -21.64
CA ALA A 514 5.27 -9.65 -21.98
C ALA A 514 4.73 -8.80 -20.82
N ILE A 515 3.60 -9.19 -20.23
CA ILE A 515 2.96 -8.41 -19.16
C ILE A 515 3.68 -8.56 -17.81
N GLU A 516 4.31 -9.72 -17.55
CA GLU A 516 5.17 -9.93 -16.39
C GLU A 516 6.49 -9.14 -16.52
N LYS A 517 7.06 -9.06 -17.73
CA LYS A 517 8.20 -8.17 -18.01
C LYS A 517 7.84 -6.70 -17.83
N PHE A 518 6.62 -6.30 -18.18
CA PHE A 518 6.10 -4.96 -17.89
C PHE A 518 6.02 -4.70 -16.38
N GLY A 519 5.71 -5.73 -15.58
CA GLY A 519 5.84 -5.73 -14.14
C GLY A 519 4.70 -6.37 -13.36
N PHE A 520 3.70 -6.97 -14.01
CA PHE A 520 2.65 -7.70 -13.30
C PHE A 520 3.23 -8.90 -12.54
N ALA A 521 2.66 -9.21 -11.37
CA ALA A 521 3.07 -10.37 -10.60
C ALA A 521 2.77 -11.71 -11.31
N MET A 522 1.74 -11.73 -12.16
CA MET A 522 1.30 -12.91 -12.90
C MET A 522 0.52 -12.47 -14.15
N GLY A 523 0.81 -13.08 -15.30
CA GLY A 523 0.06 -12.85 -16.53
C GLY A 523 -1.37 -13.42 -16.51
N PRO A 524 -2.24 -13.01 -17.47
CA PRO A 524 -3.66 -13.38 -17.47
C PRO A 524 -3.89 -14.89 -17.51
N PHE A 525 -3.05 -15.66 -18.20
CA PHE A 525 -3.29 -17.09 -18.39
C PHE A 525 -2.87 -17.90 -17.16
N ARG A 526 -1.70 -17.58 -16.58
CA ARG A 526 -1.32 -18.13 -15.27
C ARG A 526 -2.29 -17.74 -14.16
N MET A 527 -2.85 -16.53 -14.21
CA MET A 527 -3.87 -16.08 -13.27
C MET A 527 -5.16 -16.90 -13.42
N GLY A 528 -5.61 -17.13 -14.66
CA GLY A 528 -6.74 -18.01 -14.97
C GLY A 528 -6.53 -19.43 -14.44
N ASP A 529 -5.35 -20.01 -14.67
CA ASP A 529 -5.01 -21.35 -14.18
C ASP A 529 -4.92 -21.43 -12.65
N LEU A 530 -4.54 -20.34 -11.97
CA LEU A 530 -4.53 -20.28 -10.50
C LEU A 530 -5.95 -20.15 -9.93
N ALA A 531 -6.80 -19.33 -10.53
CA ALA A 531 -8.16 -19.08 -10.07
C ALA A 531 -9.08 -20.28 -10.36
N GLY A 532 -8.92 -20.89 -11.53
CA GLY A 532 -9.83 -21.89 -12.09
C GLY A 532 -10.52 -21.37 -13.35
N ASN A 533 -10.19 -21.91 -14.52
CA ASN A 533 -10.76 -21.42 -15.79
C ASN A 533 -12.27 -21.69 -15.89
N ASP A 534 -12.78 -22.69 -15.17
CA ASP A 534 -14.21 -23.03 -15.07
C ASP A 534 -15.06 -21.91 -14.45
N ILE A 535 -14.48 -21.10 -13.55
CA ILE A 535 -15.18 -19.94 -12.97
C ILE A 535 -15.47 -18.90 -14.07
N GLY A 536 -14.45 -18.56 -14.85
CA GLY A 536 -14.61 -17.66 -15.99
C GLY A 536 -15.54 -18.23 -17.07
N TRP A 537 -15.53 -19.56 -17.26
CA TRP A 537 -16.44 -20.23 -18.20
C TRP A 537 -17.91 -20.11 -17.80
N ALA A 538 -18.22 -20.32 -16.52
CA ALA A 538 -19.59 -20.14 -16.02
C ALA A 538 -20.08 -18.69 -16.21
N ILE A 539 -19.22 -17.70 -15.95
CA ILE A 539 -19.53 -16.28 -16.17
C ILE A 539 -19.80 -15.99 -17.66
N ARG A 540 -18.94 -16.48 -18.57
CA ARG A 540 -19.13 -16.27 -20.02
C ARG A 540 -20.42 -16.90 -20.53
N LYS A 541 -20.77 -18.10 -20.07
CA LYS A 541 -22.06 -18.75 -20.41
C LYS A 541 -23.27 -17.93 -19.97
N ARG A 542 -23.24 -17.39 -18.75
CA ARG A 542 -24.28 -16.48 -18.23
C ARG A 542 -24.37 -15.22 -19.10
N ARG A 543 -23.22 -14.58 -19.36
CA ARG A 543 -23.15 -13.34 -20.17
C ARG A 543 -23.57 -13.53 -21.62
N ALA A 544 -23.34 -14.70 -22.22
CA ALA A 544 -23.84 -14.98 -23.56
C ALA A 544 -25.38 -14.90 -23.64
N GLN A 545 -26.07 -15.17 -22.53
CA GLN A 545 -27.53 -15.02 -22.42
C GLN A 545 -27.93 -13.57 -22.08
N GLU A 546 -27.22 -12.92 -21.16
CA GLU A 546 -27.52 -11.54 -20.70
C GLU A 546 -27.13 -10.47 -21.74
N HIS A 547 -26.04 -10.69 -22.47
CA HIS A 547 -25.39 -9.74 -23.38
C HIS A 547 -24.90 -10.45 -24.66
N PRO A 548 -25.80 -10.92 -25.53
CA PRO A 548 -25.44 -11.72 -26.72
C PRO A 548 -24.52 -10.99 -27.72
N GLY A 549 -24.41 -9.66 -27.64
CA GLY A 549 -23.50 -8.87 -28.48
C GLY A 549 -22.05 -8.78 -27.97
N MET A 550 -21.75 -9.27 -26.77
CA MET A 550 -20.40 -9.18 -26.19
C MET A 550 -19.49 -10.27 -26.75
N LYS A 551 -18.47 -9.87 -27.51
CA LYS A 551 -17.51 -10.82 -28.11
C LYS A 551 -16.49 -11.32 -27.10
N TYR A 552 -16.24 -12.62 -27.02
CA TYR A 552 -15.11 -13.23 -26.32
C TYR A 552 -14.32 -14.11 -27.28
N SER A 553 -13.07 -14.43 -26.94
CA SER A 553 -12.32 -15.48 -27.61
C SER A 553 -12.95 -16.84 -27.30
N GLY A 554 -13.13 -17.68 -28.34
CA GLY A 554 -13.63 -19.04 -28.17
C GLY A 554 -12.62 -20.02 -27.56
N THR A 555 -11.32 -19.68 -27.56
CA THR A 555 -10.26 -20.59 -27.07
C THR A 555 -10.38 -20.90 -25.58
N ALA A 556 -10.87 -19.95 -24.78
CA ALA A 556 -11.04 -20.14 -23.34
C ALA A 556 -12.18 -21.12 -23.01
N ASP A 557 -13.21 -21.20 -23.85
CA ASP A 557 -14.32 -22.15 -23.70
C ASP A 557 -13.88 -23.56 -24.12
N LEU A 558 -13.19 -23.67 -25.26
CA LEU A 558 -12.58 -24.92 -25.73
C LEU A 558 -11.65 -25.55 -24.68
N LEU A 559 -10.85 -24.72 -24.00
CA LEU A 559 -9.98 -25.18 -22.91
C LEU A 559 -10.78 -25.85 -21.78
N CYS A 560 -11.91 -25.24 -21.39
CA CYS A 560 -12.77 -25.77 -20.34
C CYS A 560 -13.54 -27.03 -20.79
N GLU A 561 -13.95 -27.11 -22.05
CA GLU A 561 -14.58 -28.31 -22.62
C GLU A 561 -13.63 -29.52 -22.59
N MET A 562 -12.32 -29.29 -22.65
CA MET A 562 -11.29 -30.32 -22.47
C MET A 562 -11.03 -30.69 -21.00
N GLY A 563 -11.78 -30.13 -20.04
CA GLY A 563 -11.58 -30.36 -18.60
C GLY A 563 -10.33 -29.68 -18.03
N ARG A 564 -9.72 -28.72 -18.75
CA ARG A 564 -8.46 -28.08 -18.36
C ARG A 564 -8.70 -26.85 -17.50
N PHE A 565 -9.06 -27.08 -16.23
CA PHE A 565 -9.47 -26.02 -15.29
C PHE A 565 -8.32 -25.34 -14.54
N GLY A 566 -7.05 -25.64 -14.83
CA GLY A 566 -5.89 -24.98 -14.23
C GLY A 566 -5.13 -25.85 -13.23
N GLN A 567 -4.51 -25.21 -12.24
CA GLN A 567 -3.62 -25.88 -11.27
C GLN A 567 -4.35 -26.95 -10.44
N LYS A 568 -5.64 -26.74 -10.16
CA LYS A 568 -6.45 -27.69 -9.38
C LYS A 568 -6.67 -29.03 -10.09
N THR A 569 -6.58 -29.05 -11.41
CA THR A 569 -6.67 -30.26 -12.26
C THR A 569 -5.30 -30.69 -12.81
N GLY A 570 -4.22 -29.99 -12.45
CA GLY A 570 -2.89 -30.21 -13.03
C GLY A 570 -2.75 -29.74 -14.49
N ALA A 571 -3.79 -29.16 -15.07
CA ALA A 571 -3.89 -28.87 -16.50
C ALA A 571 -4.84 -27.69 -16.75
N GLY A 572 -4.31 -26.63 -17.36
CA GLY A 572 -5.02 -25.43 -17.81
C GLY A 572 -4.44 -24.93 -19.13
N TRP A 573 -4.24 -23.61 -19.26
CA TRP A 573 -3.42 -23.03 -20.33
C TRP A 573 -1.99 -23.60 -20.32
N TYR A 574 -1.51 -23.97 -19.15
CA TYR A 574 -0.26 -24.68 -18.92
C TYR A 574 -0.49 -26.07 -18.32
N ASP A 575 0.53 -26.93 -18.42
CA ASP A 575 0.61 -28.18 -17.65
C ASP A 575 1.33 -27.94 -16.32
N TYR A 576 0.87 -28.62 -15.26
CA TYR A 576 1.40 -28.52 -13.91
C TYR A 576 1.75 -29.91 -13.37
N GLN A 577 3.00 -30.09 -12.99
CA GLN A 577 3.46 -31.34 -12.37
C GLN A 577 2.99 -31.41 -10.90
N PRO A 578 2.60 -32.59 -10.38
CA PRO A 578 2.22 -32.74 -8.97
C PRO A 578 3.27 -32.15 -8.02
N GLY A 579 2.82 -31.30 -7.09
CA GLY A 579 3.69 -30.63 -6.12
C GLY A 579 4.50 -29.45 -6.68
N GLN A 580 4.45 -29.17 -7.98
CA GLN A 580 5.12 -28.02 -8.59
C GLN A 580 4.12 -26.95 -9.04
N ARG A 581 4.44 -25.69 -8.77
CA ARG A 581 3.64 -24.53 -9.22
C ARG A 581 4.15 -23.91 -10.52
N LYS A 582 5.23 -24.46 -11.09
CA LYS A 582 5.85 -23.91 -12.29
C LYS A 582 4.96 -24.25 -13.50
N PRO A 583 4.51 -23.25 -14.28
CA PRO A 583 3.75 -23.50 -15.50
C PRO A 583 4.67 -24.08 -16.58
N VAL A 584 4.22 -25.11 -17.29
CA VAL A 584 4.90 -25.68 -18.47
C VAL A 584 4.01 -25.47 -19.69
N PRO A 585 4.51 -24.87 -20.79
CA PRO A 585 3.73 -24.73 -22.03
C PRO A 585 3.18 -26.08 -22.51
N SER A 586 1.88 -26.13 -22.80
CA SER A 586 1.19 -27.37 -23.18
C SER A 586 1.05 -27.50 -24.69
N LYS A 587 1.62 -28.56 -25.27
CA LYS A 587 1.45 -28.85 -26.71
C LYS A 587 -0.04 -29.03 -27.09
N VAL A 588 -0.82 -29.66 -26.23
CA VAL A 588 -2.27 -29.88 -26.43
C VAL A 588 -3.01 -28.55 -26.57
N VAL A 589 -2.65 -27.55 -25.75
CA VAL A 589 -3.25 -26.21 -25.81
C VAL A 589 -2.82 -25.46 -27.07
N LEU A 590 -1.54 -25.56 -27.45
CA LEU A 590 -1.04 -24.93 -28.68
C LEU A 590 -1.74 -25.51 -29.93
N ASP A 591 -1.87 -26.84 -30.00
CA ASP A 591 -2.56 -27.51 -31.11
C ASP A 591 -4.06 -27.12 -31.16
N MET A 592 -4.72 -26.96 -29.99
CA MET A 592 -6.10 -26.47 -29.90
C MET A 592 -6.24 -25.05 -30.45
N ILE A 593 -5.33 -24.14 -30.08
CA ILE A 593 -5.33 -22.76 -30.56
C ILE A 593 -5.11 -22.73 -32.08
N ASP A 594 -4.15 -23.48 -32.61
CA ASP A 594 -3.87 -23.51 -34.05
C ASP A 594 -5.05 -24.09 -34.85
N LYS A 595 -5.72 -25.12 -34.32
CA LYS A 595 -6.95 -25.62 -34.89
C LYS A 595 -8.05 -24.57 -34.89
N TYR A 596 -8.29 -23.90 -33.76
CA TYR A 596 -9.30 -22.84 -33.66
C TYR A 596 -9.05 -21.73 -34.68
N ARG A 597 -7.80 -21.27 -34.81
CA ARG A 597 -7.42 -20.25 -35.82
C ARG A 597 -7.73 -20.72 -37.24
N LYS A 598 -7.40 -21.97 -37.58
CA LYS A 598 -7.70 -22.55 -38.89
C LYS A 598 -9.21 -22.61 -39.15
N ASP A 599 -9.99 -23.04 -38.17
CA ASP A 599 -11.45 -23.15 -38.28
C ASP A 599 -12.12 -21.76 -38.44
N GLN A 600 -11.55 -20.72 -37.83
CA GLN A 600 -12.01 -19.33 -37.95
C GLN A 600 -11.45 -18.59 -39.19
N GLY A 601 -10.67 -19.26 -40.04
CA GLY A 601 -10.02 -18.61 -41.20
C GLY A 601 -8.99 -17.54 -40.81
N VAL A 602 -8.39 -17.67 -39.63
CA VAL A 602 -7.43 -16.71 -39.07
C VAL A 602 -6.01 -17.13 -39.43
N THR A 603 -5.35 -16.36 -40.30
CA THR A 603 -3.89 -16.40 -40.45
C THR A 603 -3.23 -15.77 -39.22
N PRO A 604 -2.37 -16.51 -38.48
CA PRO A 604 -1.66 -15.97 -37.33
C PRO A 604 -0.70 -14.85 -37.74
N ARG A 605 -0.66 -13.75 -36.99
CA ARG A 605 0.32 -12.67 -37.17
C ARG A 605 1.30 -12.60 -36.02
N LYS A 606 2.47 -12.03 -36.27
CA LYS A 606 3.41 -11.68 -35.19
C LYS A 606 2.86 -10.48 -34.42
N ILE A 607 2.78 -10.60 -33.10
CA ILE A 607 2.32 -9.55 -32.19
C ILE A 607 3.50 -9.13 -31.31
N SER A 608 3.79 -7.83 -31.24
CA SER A 608 4.91 -7.34 -30.42
C SER A 608 4.57 -7.33 -28.93
N SER A 609 5.60 -7.34 -28.08
CA SER A 609 5.39 -7.21 -26.62
C SER A 609 4.76 -5.87 -26.26
N GLU A 610 5.07 -4.81 -27.00
CA GLU A 610 4.50 -3.48 -26.82
C GLU A 610 3.00 -3.46 -27.14
N GLU A 611 2.58 -4.15 -28.20
CA GLU A 611 1.16 -4.28 -28.53
C GLU A 611 0.41 -5.11 -27.48
N ILE A 612 0.99 -6.23 -27.04
CA ILE A 612 0.42 -7.06 -25.97
C ILE A 612 0.20 -6.21 -24.71
N VAL A 613 1.24 -5.51 -24.24
CA VAL A 613 1.15 -4.66 -23.05
C VAL A 613 0.15 -3.53 -23.26
N GLY A 614 0.17 -2.88 -24.43
CA GLY A 614 -0.77 -1.81 -24.78
C GLY A 614 -2.23 -2.27 -24.73
N ARG A 615 -2.57 -3.40 -25.35
CA ARG A 615 -3.95 -3.92 -25.35
C ARG A 615 -4.39 -4.38 -23.97
N LEU A 616 -3.52 -5.05 -23.23
CA LEU A 616 -3.83 -5.49 -21.87
C LEU A 616 -4.01 -4.31 -20.91
N VAL A 617 -3.09 -3.35 -20.89
CA VAL A 617 -3.15 -2.23 -19.93
C VAL A 617 -4.19 -1.18 -20.34
N TYR A 618 -4.30 -0.82 -21.62
CA TYR A 618 -5.26 0.21 -22.03
C TYR A 618 -6.71 -0.27 -22.00
N SER A 619 -6.97 -1.58 -22.06
CA SER A 619 -8.32 -2.09 -21.77
C SER A 619 -8.71 -1.88 -20.31
N LEU A 620 -7.78 -2.06 -19.36
CA LEU A 620 -7.98 -1.69 -17.96
C LEU A 620 -8.25 -0.20 -17.80
N VAL A 621 -7.42 0.64 -18.42
CA VAL A 621 -7.54 2.10 -18.34
C VAL A 621 -8.89 2.58 -18.89
N ASN A 622 -9.31 2.02 -20.04
CA ASN A 622 -10.56 2.42 -20.66
C ASN A 622 -11.76 2.06 -19.77
N GLU A 623 -11.78 0.86 -19.21
CA GLU A 623 -12.85 0.43 -18.31
C GLU A 623 -12.81 1.21 -16.99
N GLY A 624 -11.62 1.50 -16.47
CA GLY A 624 -11.43 2.36 -15.30
C GLY A 624 -11.99 3.77 -15.52
N ALA A 625 -11.82 4.34 -16.72
CA ALA A 625 -12.41 5.64 -17.07
C ALA A 625 -13.95 5.59 -17.10
N ARG A 626 -14.57 4.49 -17.55
CA ARG A 626 -16.03 4.29 -17.47
C ARG A 626 -16.51 4.19 -16.03
N ILE A 627 -15.81 3.42 -15.21
CA ILE A 627 -16.10 3.26 -13.78
C ILE A 627 -16.07 4.61 -13.03
N LEU A 628 -15.14 5.51 -13.39
CA LEU A 628 -15.10 6.86 -12.83
C LEU A 628 -16.27 7.73 -13.33
N GLU A 629 -16.56 7.69 -14.63
CA GLU A 629 -17.66 8.45 -15.23
C GLU A 629 -19.02 8.06 -14.64
N GLU A 630 -19.23 6.77 -14.41
CA GLU A 630 -20.44 6.21 -13.79
C GLU A 630 -20.51 6.43 -12.27
N GLY A 631 -19.45 6.96 -11.65
CA GLY A 631 -19.37 7.16 -10.21
C GLY A 631 -19.30 5.86 -9.39
N ILE A 632 -18.92 4.75 -10.02
CA ILE A 632 -18.72 3.46 -9.35
C ILE A 632 -17.52 3.52 -8.42
N ALA A 633 -16.39 4.04 -8.92
CA ALA A 633 -15.27 4.46 -8.09
C ALA A 633 -15.34 5.98 -7.89
N ASN A 634 -15.00 6.44 -6.70
CA ASN A 634 -15.07 7.87 -6.39
C ASN A 634 -13.93 8.69 -7.02
N LYS A 635 -12.77 8.08 -7.27
CA LYS A 635 -11.56 8.76 -7.74
C LYS A 635 -10.59 7.77 -8.38
N ALA A 636 -9.76 8.25 -9.31
CA ALA A 636 -8.82 7.40 -10.06
C ALA A 636 -7.83 6.66 -9.14
N SER A 637 -7.39 7.31 -8.06
CA SER A 637 -6.51 6.69 -7.07
C SER A 637 -7.11 5.45 -6.40
N ASP A 638 -8.44 5.36 -6.27
CA ASP A 638 -9.12 4.19 -5.69
C ASP A 638 -9.02 2.98 -6.62
N ILE A 639 -9.15 3.21 -7.93
CA ILE A 639 -8.93 2.19 -8.97
C ILE A 639 -7.48 1.70 -8.94
N ASP A 640 -6.53 2.62 -8.82
CA ASP A 640 -5.12 2.26 -8.70
C ASP A 640 -4.87 1.38 -7.46
N MET A 641 -5.44 1.73 -6.30
CA MET A 641 -5.32 0.91 -5.10
C MET A 641 -5.92 -0.49 -5.25
N VAL A 642 -7.04 -0.63 -5.96
CA VAL A 642 -7.63 -1.94 -6.31
C VAL A 642 -6.61 -2.79 -7.08
N TYR A 643 -6.00 -2.23 -8.11
CA TYR A 643 -5.05 -2.95 -8.97
C TYR A 643 -3.73 -3.30 -8.28
N LEU A 644 -3.22 -2.39 -7.45
CA LEU A 644 -2.02 -2.61 -6.66
C LEU A 644 -2.22 -3.70 -5.59
N MET A 645 -3.38 -3.71 -4.92
CA MET A 645 -3.62 -4.56 -3.75
C MET A 645 -4.34 -5.89 -4.07
N GLY A 646 -5.01 -5.97 -5.22
CA GLY A 646 -5.84 -7.09 -5.64
C GLY A 646 -5.32 -7.84 -6.88
N TYR A 647 -4.72 -7.15 -7.84
CA TYR A 647 -4.42 -7.71 -9.17
C TYR A 647 -2.93 -7.74 -9.53
N GLY A 648 -2.06 -7.35 -8.59
CA GLY A 648 -0.60 -7.47 -8.76
C GLY A 648 -0.03 -6.52 -9.83
N PHE A 649 -0.66 -5.36 -10.04
CA PHE A 649 -0.10 -4.30 -10.88
C PHE A 649 1.23 -3.78 -10.29
N PRO A 650 2.25 -3.48 -11.10
CA PRO A 650 3.56 -3.04 -10.61
C PRO A 650 3.50 -1.74 -9.80
N VAL A 651 3.89 -1.80 -8.53
CA VAL A 651 3.87 -0.65 -7.60
C VAL A 651 4.70 0.54 -8.09
N TRP A 652 5.86 0.27 -8.71
CA TRP A 652 6.73 1.30 -9.30
C TRP A 652 6.15 2.00 -10.53
N ARG A 653 4.95 1.60 -10.98
CA ARG A 653 4.16 2.28 -12.02
C ARG A 653 2.86 2.91 -11.49
N GLY A 654 2.61 2.85 -10.18
CA GLY A 654 1.56 3.61 -9.49
C GLY A 654 0.13 3.05 -9.60
N GLY A 655 -0.19 2.33 -10.67
CA GLY A 655 -1.53 1.80 -10.95
C GLY A 655 -1.91 2.09 -12.41
N PRO A 656 -2.97 1.45 -12.96
CA PRO A 656 -3.35 1.63 -14.35
C PRO A 656 -3.68 3.09 -14.71
N MET A 657 -4.39 3.82 -13.84
CA MET A 657 -4.80 5.20 -14.11
C MET A 657 -3.59 6.14 -14.04
N HIS A 658 -2.76 6.01 -13.00
CA HIS A 658 -1.50 6.75 -12.89
C HIS A 658 -0.53 6.46 -14.05
N TYR A 659 -0.43 5.19 -14.47
CA TYR A 659 0.40 4.81 -15.61
C TYR A 659 -0.10 5.45 -16.91
N ALA A 660 -1.42 5.55 -17.11
CA ALA A 660 -1.99 6.25 -18.25
C ALA A 660 -1.62 7.74 -18.24
N ASP A 661 -1.64 8.39 -17.07
CA ASP A 661 -1.19 9.78 -16.91
C ASP A 661 0.30 9.94 -17.27
N GLN A 662 1.16 9.00 -16.83
CA GLN A 662 2.59 9.01 -17.16
C GLN A 662 2.87 8.82 -18.66
N VAL A 663 2.07 7.99 -19.34
CA VAL A 663 2.15 7.81 -20.80
C VAL A 663 1.60 9.04 -21.55
N GLY A 664 0.67 9.76 -20.94
CA GLY A 664 -0.10 10.84 -21.53
C GLY A 664 -1.38 10.33 -22.18
N LEU A 665 -2.54 10.84 -21.75
CA LEU A 665 -3.86 10.36 -22.17
C LEU A 665 -4.10 10.50 -23.67
N PHE A 666 -3.50 11.50 -24.32
CA PHE A 666 -3.49 11.62 -25.78
C PHE A 666 -2.88 10.38 -26.46
N ASN A 667 -1.72 9.92 -25.98
CA ASN A 667 -1.03 8.76 -26.53
C ASN A 667 -1.82 7.47 -26.29
N VAL A 668 -2.48 7.35 -25.14
CA VAL A 668 -3.38 6.24 -24.83
C VAL A 668 -4.56 6.22 -25.81
N ALA A 669 -5.25 7.35 -25.99
CA ALA A 669 -6.37 7.45 -26.93
C ALA A 669 -5.95 7.13 -28.38
N GLN A 670 -4.78 7.61 -28.82
CA GLN A 670 -4.25 7.27 -30.15
C GLN A 670 -3.95 5.78 -30.30
N ALA A 671 -3.40 5.12 -29.27
CA ALA A 671 -3.19 3.68 -29.30
C ALA A 671 -4.50 2.91 -29.40
N MET A 672 -5.51 3.31 -28.63
CA MET A 672 -6.84 2.70 -28.69
C MET A 672 -7.50 2.87 -30.06
N ASN A 673 -7.42 4.06 -30.67
CA ASN A 673 -7.91 4.29 -32.02
C ASN A 673 -7.24 3.39 -33.05
N ARG A 674 -5.95 3.07 -32.89
CA ARG A 674 -5.26 2.08 -33.73
C ARG A 674 -5.78 0.67 -33.48
N PHE A 675 -6.00 0.28 -32.23
CA PHE A 675 -6.58 -1.04 -31.91
C PHE A 675 -8.01 -1.19 -32.44
N ALA A 676 -8.78 -0.11 -32.47
CA ALA A 676 -10.13 -0.11 -33.05
C ALA A 676 -10.16 -0.42 -34.56
N GLN A 677 -9.05 -0.25 -35.27
CA GLN A 677 -8.93 -0.63 -36.69
C GLN A 677 -8.73 -2.14 -36.88
N ASN A 678 -8.53 -2.91 -35.81
CA ASN A 678 -8.36 -4.35 -35.91
C ASN A 678 -9.73 -5.03 -36.15
N PRO A 679 -9.96 -5.64 -37.32
CA PRO A 679 -11.25 -6.24 -37.64
C PRO A 679 -11.57 -7.48 -36.80
N ARG A 680 -10.58 -8.05 -36.11
CA ARG A 680 -10.72 -9.24 -35.26
C ARG A 680 -10.94 -8.90 -33.78
N ASP A 681 -10.92 -7.62 -33.43
CA ASP A 681 -11.18 -7.15 -32.07
C ASP A 681 -12.58 -6.52 -31.95
N ASP A 682 -12.90 -6.01 -30.77
CA ASP A 682 -14.07 -5.20 -30.52
C ASP A 682 -13.76 -3.71 -30.74
N ALA A 683 -13.95 -3.26 -31.98
CA ALA A 683 -13.77 -1.86 -32.37
C ALA A 683 -14.62 -0.87 -31.54
N LYS A 684 -15.79 -1.31 -31.04
CA LYS A 684 -16.66 -0.49 -30.19
C LYS A 684 -16.08 -0.34 -28.79
N PHE A 685 -15.50 -1.42 -28.24
CA PHE A 685 -14.79 -1.36 -26.95
C PHE A 685 -13.59 -0.42 -27.00
N TRP A 686 -12.84 -0.44 -28.11
CA TRP A 686 -11.66 0.42 -28.28
C TRP A 686 -11.95 1.89 -28.54
N GLN A 687 -13.21 2.30 -28.64
CA GLN A 687 -13.53 3.71 -28.55
C GLN A 687 -13.16 4.22 -27.14
N PRO A 688 -12.33 5.28 -27.04
CA PRO A 688 -12.03 5.93 -25.77
C PRO A 688 -13.30 6.23 -24.96
N ALA A 689 -13.31 5.86 -23.69
CA ALA A 689 -14.36 6.26 -22.76
C ALA A 689 -14.53 7.78 -22.80
N PRO A 690 -15.75 8.32 -22.70
CA PRO A 690 -15.96 9.76 -22.88
C PRO A 690 -15.15 10.61 -21.89
N LEU A 691 -15.04 10.20 -20.63
CA LEU A 691 -14.13 10.84 -19.66
C LEU A 691 -12.66 10.86 -20.15
N LEU A 692 -12.13 9.73 -20.64
CA LEU A 692 -10.75 9.64 -21.15
C LEU A 692 -10.57 10.58 -22.34
N ALA A 693 -11.48 10.53 -23.31
CA ALA A 693 -11.45 11.36 -24.51
C ALA A 693 -11.46 12.85 -24.15
N LYS A 694 -12.32 13.25 -23.20
CA LYS A 694 -12.41 14.63 -22.71
C LYS A 694 -11.11 15.08 -22.04
N LEU A 695 -10.56 14.28 -21.12
CA LEU A 695 -9.32 14.64 -20.43
C LEU A 695 -8.14 14.73 -21.41
N ALA A 696 -8.07 13.83 -22.38
CA ALA A 696 -7.05 13.86 -23.43
C ALA A 696 -7.16 15.13 -24.30
N ALA A 697 -8.38 15.53 -24.68
CA ALA A 697 -8.62 16.76 -25.45
C ALA A 697 -8.27 18.03 -24.66
N ASP A 698 -8.52 18.04 -23.34
CA ASP A 698 -8.25 19.16 -22.45
C ASP A 698 -6.78 19.24 -21.99
N GLY A 699 -5.93 18.27 -22.36
CA GLY A 699 -4.55 18.19 -21.85
C GLY A 699 -4.45 17.92 -20.34
N LYS A 700 -5.44 17.22 -19.77
CA LYS A 700 -5.55 16.88 -18.34
C LYS A 700 -5.17 15.43 -18.05
N THR A 701 -5.03 15.12 -16.77
CA THR A 701 -4.77 13.79 -16.19
C THR A 701 -6.01 13.26 -15.48
N PHE A 702 -6.02 11.96 -15.17
CA PHE A 702 -7.01 11.38 -14.26
C PHE A 702 -6.79 11.82 -12.80
N ASN A 703 -5.52 11.93 -12.38
CA ASN A 703 -5.11 12.25 -11.01
C ASN A 703 -4.72 13.71 -10.80
#